data_AF-A0A8T6IE96-F1
#
_entry.id   AF-A0A8T6IE96-F1
#
_cell.length_a   1.000
_cell.length_b   1.000
_cell.length_c   1.000
_cell.angle_alpha   90.00
_cell.angle_beta   90.00
_cell.angle_gamma   90.00
#
_symmetry.space_group_name_H-M   'P 1'
#
loop_
_entity.id
_entity.type
_entity.pdbx_description
1 polymer ?
#
loop_
_entity_poly.entity_id
_entity_poly.type
_entity_poly.pdbx_seq_one_letter_code
_entity_poly.pdbx_strand_id
1 'polypeptide(L)'
;GRPGRGVLGCGEDAVREAATIGYPVMLKSSAGGGGIGMQRCEDAEALAERFSAVERLAGSAFGDTRLFVERCVPAPRHVEVQAFGDGAGGVAILGDRDCSLQRRHQKVVEECPAPNLPEGVRRRMHEDARALLASVSYRSAGTVEFLYDPDREEATFLEVNTRLQVEHGVTELVYGVDLVRWMLELAAGELPPLDSLTADLAPSGCAIQARLCAEDPNRGFQPTPGWLSVVAFPEGPGLRTDTWLRSGTEVSPLYDSLLAKVMAYAPTREAARRRLRAALEESVVHGIETNRAYLHQALGCDAFAAAEHDTATLTTLDYRPRTVEVLAPGPQTTVQAWPGRMGYWHVGVPPSGPMDDLSFRLGNRLLGNAEGAPGLEITVAGPTLAFHGPATVLVAGAVEFRLDRSTGAGRPKTWRPFVVDQGDVLTLGDVKSGVRAYVLFAGGLEVPKVMGSAATFTLGAIGGINGRALAAGDVLRVGRAPDARGSDIGAGAPSLDARHVLRVTMGPHCTDDFLTKADLDAFLGAEWTVHYHSSRTGVRLVGPRPQWARPDGGDAGLHPSNVHDNAYAFGAIDFTGDMPVILGPDGPSLGGFVCPAAVIEADRWKLGQLGAGDRVRLVAVTEVEAHRIARERDAAIAAGSATRAFAVPAIVRGRVEDPIVAEVADIRVRRAAQDALLVEFGPPVLDIGLRLRVHGLETAIAEERIPGVLETTAGIRSVLIRFDPKLRSAPDLVRALTPHFERARTAEPRVTSRIVHLPLSWDDPACRTAIDRYVQGVRADAPWCPDNIEFIRRINGLPDRRAVKDIVFGAEYLVMGLGDVYLGAPVATPVDPRHRLVTTKYNPARTWTAENSVGIGGAYLCIYGMEGPGGYQFVGRTLQVWNRHRRGRAFDEHWLLRPFDRIRFHEVSAAELAEMREAFPRGALDIDIEPGVFDLDRHRAFLEERGSEIALFETRRRAAFAAELEDWKARGVLTFEAEETDGAAAPAVDGDGAAFVASPLAGSVWSVHVRAGQRVEAGDVLFVVESMKAEFEVAAPAAGVVGEVLVSKGQAVRAGQALAAAA
;
A
#
# COMPACT_ATOMS: atom_id res chain seq x y z
N GLY A 1 34.51 -40.07 -31.03
CA GLY A 1 33.62 -40.16 -32.21
C GLY A 1 33.46 -38.79 -32.80
N ARG A 2 33.18 -38.64 -34.11
CA ARG A 2 32.87 -37.32 -34.68
C ARG A 2 31.61 -36.75 -33.99
N PRO A 3 31.64 -35.53 -33.45
CA PRO A 3 30.53 -34.98 -32.67
C PRO A 3 29.30 -34.60 -33.52
N GLY A 4 29.46 -34.41 -34.83
CA GLY A 4 28.40 -34.09 -35.79
C GLY A 4 28.93 -33.82 -37.21
N ARG A 5 28.04 -33.53 -38.17
CA ARG A 5 28.35 -33.03 -39.53
C ARG A 5 27.75 -31.65 -39.73
N GLY A 6 28.26 -30.90 -40.72
CA GLY A 6 27.67 -29.61 -41.13
C GLY A 6 26.24 -29.75 -41.67
N VAL A 7 25.66 -28.61 -42.05
CA VAL A 7 24.25 -28.44 -42.50
C VAL A 7 23.74 -29.60 -43.37
N LEU A 8 22.59 -30.15 -42.98
CA LEU A 8 21.91 -31.28 -43.60
C LEU A 8 20.90 -30.80 -44.64
N GLY A 9 20.80 -31.52 -45.77
CA GLY A 9 19.91 -31.14 -46.88
C GLY A 9 18.47 -31.65 -46.74
N CYS A 10 18.25 -32.76 -46.03
CA CYS A 10 16.92 -33.34 -45.80
C CYS A 10 16.89 -34.30 -44.61
N GLY A 11 15.69 -34.77 -44.22
CA GLY A 11 15.52 -35.74 -43.13
C GLY A 11 16.22 -37.09 -43.37
N GLU A 12 16.32 -37.55 -44.63
CA GLU A 12 17.06 -38.79 -44.95
C GLU A 12 18.58 -38.64 -44.70
N ASP A 13 19.15 -37.46 -44.96
CA ASP A 13 20.54 -37.14 -44.64
C ASP A 13 20.76 -37.15 -43.14
N ALA A 14 19.81 -36.62 -42.36
CA ALA A 14 19.86 -36.62 -40.91
C ALA A 14 19.88 -38.05 -40.34
N VAL A 15 19.02 -38.94 -40.85
CA VAL A 15 18.96 -40.35 -40.41
C VAL A 15 20.24 -41.12 -40.73
N ARG A 16 20.83 -40.92 -41.92
CA ARG A 16 22.13 -41.52 -42.28
C ARG A 16 23.25 -41.06 -41.36
N GLU A 17 23.31 -39.77 -41.08
CA GLU A 17 24.35 -39.21 -40.22
C GLU A 17 24.18 -39.69 -38.77
N ALA A 18 22.94 -39.69 -38.26
CA ALA A 18 22.62 -40.17 -36.93
C ALA A 18 22.96 -41.66 -36.73
N ALA A 19 22.85 -42.50 -37.77
CA ALA A 19 23.31 -43.89 -37.72
C ALA A 19 24.84 -44.02 -37.53
N THR A 20 25.60 -43.02 -37.97
CA THR A 20 27.07 -42.96 -37.79
C THR A 20 27.45 -42.39 -36.43
N ILE A 21 26.69 -41.41 -35.93
CA ILE A 21 26.88 -40.78 -34.61
C ILE A 21 26.46 -41.72 -33.48
N GLY A 22 25.38 -42.49 -33.68
CA GLY A 22 24.70 -43.31 -32.69
C GLY A 22 23.59 -42.55 -31.96
N TYR A 23 22.42 -43.19 -31.80
CA TYR A 23 21.30 -42.64 -31.06
C TYR A 23 21.50 -42.76 -29.53
N PRO A 24 20.88 -41.87 -28.72
CA PRO A 24 20.07 -40.72 -29.13
C PRO A 24 20.91 -39.59 -29.76
N VAL A 25 20.30 -38.82 -30.65
CA VAL A 25 20.90 -37.63 -31.28
C VAL A 25 20.09 -36.38 -30.99
N MET A 26 20.72 -35.20 -31.02
CA MET A 26 20.08 -33.90 -30.89
C MET A 26 20.03 -33.24 -32.28
N LEU A 27 18.83 -32.97 -32.79
CA LEU A 27 18.60 -32.17 -33.99
C LEU A 27 18.57 -30.69 -33.61
N LYS A 28 19.35 -29.84 -34.28
CA LYS A 28 19.50 -28.41 -33.96
C LYS A 28 19.44 -27.51 -35.20
N SER A 29 18.94 -26.29 -35.04
CA SER A 29 19.06 -25.21 -36.02
C SER A 29 20.40 -24.48 -35.90
N SER A 30 20.99 -24.10 -37.04
CA SER A 30 22.24 -23.33 -37.09
C SER A 30 22.13 -21.87 -36.60
N ALA A 31 20.92 -21.32 -36.55
CA ALA A 31 20.64 -19.96 -36.06
C ALA A 31 19.93 -19.94 -34.70
N GLY A 32 19.70 -21.11 -34.09
CA GLY A 32 18.98 -21.23 -32.83
C GLY A 32 19.76 -20.70 -31.64
N GLY A 33 19.10 -19.95 -30.76
CA GLY A 33 19.63 -19.49 -29.47
C GLY A 33 18.63 -19.71 -28.34
N GLY A 34 19.12 -19.96 -27.11
CA GLY A 34 18.27 -20.07 -25.92
C GLY A 34 17.32 -21.29 -25.89
N GLY A 35 17.65 -22.38 -26.60
CA GLY A 35 16.86 -23.63 -26.58
C GLY A 35 15.77 -23.75 -27.65
N ILE A 36 15.55 -22.72 -28.47
CA ILE A 36 14.55 -22.73 -29.54
C ILE A 36 15.16 -23.38 -30.81
N GLY A 37 14.45 -24.34 -31.41
CA GLY A 37 14.93 -25.04 -32.61
C GLY A 37 15.83 -26.25 -32.33
N MET A 38 15.67 -26.92 -31.18
CA MET A 38 16.35 -28.18 -30.87
C MET A 38 15.37 -29.28 -30.42
N GLN A 39 15.65 -30.54 -30.82
CA GLN A 39 14.84 -31.71 -30.49
C GLN A 39 15.72 -32.95 -30.30
N ARG A 40 15.58 -33.63 -29.15
CA ARG A 40 16.18 -34.94 -28.91
C ARG A 40 15.44 -35.98 -29.75
N CYS A 41 16.16 -36.90 -30.39
CA CYS A 41 15.61 -37.98 -31.21
C CYS A 41 16.18 -39.31 -30.73
N GLU A 42 15.32 -40.22 -30.27
CA GLU A 42 15.72 -41.52 -29.71
C GLU A 42 16.05 -42.54 -30.80
N ASP A 43 15.48 -42.38 -31.99
CA ASP A 43 15.62 -43.28 -33.11
C ASP A 43 15.42 -42.55 -34.45
N ALA A 44 15.54 -43.32 -35.54
CA ALA A 44 15.42 -42.81 -36.91
C ALA A 44 14.02 -42.31 -37.27
N GLU A 45 12.97 -42.91 -36.70
CA GLU A 45 11.59 -42.55 -36.98
C GLU A 45 11.27 -41.19 -36.35
N ALA A 46 11.63 -41.02 -35.07
CA ALA A 46 11.51 -39.75 -34.37
C ALA A 46 12.31 -38.61 -35.04
N LEU A 47 13.52 -38.91 -35.54
CA LEU A 47 14.33 -37.92 -36.25
C LEU A 47 13.69 -37.47 -37.57
N ALA A 48 13.18 -38.41 -38.35
CA ALA A 48 12.51 -38.12 -39.62
C ALA A 48 11.23 -37.29 -39.41
N GLU A 49 10.43 -37.64 -38.40
CA GLU A 49 9.20 -36.93 -38.04
C GLU A 49 9.48 -35.50 -37.57
N ARG A 50 10.49 -35.32 -36.71
CA ARG A 50 10.81 -34.03 -36.06
C ARG A 50 11.56 -33.07 -36.99
N PHE A 51 12.26 -33.57 -38.02
CA PHE A 51 13.04 -32.74 -38.94
C PHE A 51 12.23 -31.60 -39.55
N SER A 52 11.09 -31.92 -40.16
CA SER A 52 10.23 -30.93 -40.81
C SER A 52 9.63 -29.91 -39.82
N ALA A 53 9.39 -30.33 -38.57
CA ALA A 53 8.87 -29.45 -37.54
C ALA A 53 9.92 -28.44 -37.07
N VAL A 54 11.15 -28.89 -36.83
CA VAL A 54 12.27 -28.02 -36.42
C VAL A 54 12.68 -27.08 -37.56
N GLU A 55 12.65 -27.56 -38.81
CA GLU A 55 12.95 -26.74 -40.00
C GLU A 55 11.97 -25.58 -40.15
N ARG A 56 10.66 -25.85 -40.03
CA ARG A 56 9.63 -24.79 -40.04
C ARG A 56 9.77 -23.83 -38.87
N LEU A 57 10.03 -24.35 -37.68
CA LEU A 57 10.22 -23.53 -36.48
C LEU A 57 11.41 -22.57 -36.68
N ALA A 58 12.54 -23.09 -37.15
CA ALA A 58 13.74 -22.32 -37.42
C ALA A 58 13.52 -21.25 -38.50
N GLY A 59 12.84 -21.59 -39.60
CA GLY A 59 12.47 -20.63 -40.64
C GLY A 59 11.57 -19.51 -40.12
N SER A 60 10.58 -19.83 -39.28
CA SER A 60 9.65 -18.84 -38.72
C SER A 60 10.28 -17.94 -37.65
N ALA A 61 11.17 -18.48 -36.81
CA ALA A 61 11.74 -17.77 -35.67
C ALA A 61 13.02 -16.99 -36.03
N PHE A 62 13.82 -17.51 -36.98
CA PHE A 62 15.17 -17.00 -37.25
C PHE A 62 15.42 -16.68 -38.73
N GLY A 63 14.48 -17.00 -39.64
CA GLY A 63 14.67 -16.82 -41.09
C GLY A 63 15.72 -17.75 -41.70
N ASP A 64 16.19 -18.76 -40.97
CA ASP A 64 17.20 -19.73 -41.39
C ASP A 64 16.72 -21.16 -41.13
N THR A 65 16.66 -21.98 -42.17
CA THR A 65 16.13 -23.35 -42.12
C THR A 65 17.23 -24.41 -41.99
N ARG A 66 18.50 -24.02 -41.94
CA ARG A 66 19.63 -24.96 -41.92
C ARG A 66 19.70 -25.71 -40.59
N LEU A 67 19.61 -27.04 -40.66
CA LEU A 67 19.67 -27.95 -39.50
C LEU A 67 20.93 -28.82 -39.51
N PHE A 68 21.33 -29.30 -38.34
CA PHE A 68 22.40 -30.27 -38.15
C PHE A 68 22.07 -31.25 -37.01
N VAL A 69 22.75 -32.40 -36.96
CA VAL A 69 22.60 -33.39 -35.88
C VAL A 69 23.91 -33.58 -35.13
N GLU A 70 23.81 -33.71 -33.81
CA GLU A 70 24.91 -34.01 -32.91
C GLU A 70 24.56 -35.17 -31.99
N ARG A 71 25.58 -35.81 -31.40
CA ARG A 71 25.36 -36.83 -30.37
C ARG A 71 24.58 -36.21 -29.19
N CYS A 72 23.51 -36.87 -28.74
CA CYS A 72 22.83 -36.48 -27.51
C CYS A 72 23.62 -37.02 -26.32
N VAL A 73 24.08 -36.14 -25.44
CA VAL A 73 24.59 -36.52 -24.12
C VAL A 73 23.37 -36.64 -23.19
N PRO A 74 23.16 -37.77 -22.48
CA PRO A 74 21.89 -38.04 -21.78
C PRO A 74 21.70 -37.21 -20.50
N ALA A 75 22.75 -37.02 -19.70
CA ALA A 75 22.74 -36.21 -18.48
C ALA A 75 23.92 -35.21 -18.48
N PRO A 76 24.00 -34.31 -19.48
CA PRO A 76 25.16 -33.43 -19.59
C PRO A 76 25.11 -32.35 -18.52
N ARG A 77 26.27 -32.06 -17.97
CA ARG A 77 26.57 -30.77 -17.36
C ARG A 77 26.91 -29.76 -18.46
N HIS A 78 26.51 -28.51 -18.26
CA HIS A 78 26.89 -27.40 -19.10
C HIS A 78 28.03 -26.67 -18.39
N VAL A 79 29.25 -26.78 -18.92
CA VAL A 79 30.44 -26.14 -18.35
C VAL A 79 31.05 -25.23 -19.40
N GLU A 80 31.35 -24.00 -19.03
CA GLU A 80 31.83 -22.98 -19.95
C GLU A 80 33.10 -22.31 -19.43
N VAL A 81 33.94 -21.82 -20.34
CA VAL A 81 35.24 -21.21 -20.01
C VAL A 81 35.21 -19.74 -20.35
N GLN A 82 35.39 -18.88 -19.34
CA GLN A 82 35.55 -17.45 -19.55
C GLN A 82 36.92 -17.17 -20.14
N ALA A 83 36.94 -16.37 -21.21
CA ALA A 83 38.17 -15.89 -21.81
C ALA A 83 38.11 -14.40 -22.12
N PHE A 84 39.28 -13.80 -22.30
CA PHE A 84 39.43 -12.42 -22.73
C PHE A 84 40.54 -12.33 -23.77
N GLY A 85 40.22 -11.85 -24.97
CA GLY A 85 41.17 -11.72 -26.08
C GLY A 85 41.56 -10.28 -26.35
N ASP A 86 42.81 -10.03 -26.75
CA ASP A 86 43.33 -8.69 -27.07
C ASP A 86 43.06 -8.25 -28.52
N GLY A 87 42.62 -9.15 -29.39
CA GLY A 87 42.47 -8.92 -30.83
C GLY A 87 43.76 -9.04 -31.65
N ALA A 88 44.87 -9.39 -31.01
CA ALA A 88 46.20 -9.58 -31.60
C ALA A 88 46.74 -11.01 -31.41
N GLY A 89 45.86 -11.93 -30.98
CA GLY A 89 46.17 -13.35 -30.77
C GLY A 89 46.46 -13.72 -29.31
N GLY A 90 46.58 -12.75 -28.41
CA GLY A 90 46.68 -12.98 -26.97
C GLY A 90 45.31 -13.31 -26.37
N VAL A 91 45.27 -14.36 -25.54
CA VAL A 91 44.04 -14.82 -24.88
C VAL A 91 44.33 -15.18 -23.42
N ALA A 92 43.63 -14.51 -22.51
CA ALA A 92 43.56 -14.83 -21.09
C ALA A 92 42.40 -15.81 -20.83
N ILE A 93 42.62 -16.80 -19.96
CA ILE A 93 41.57 -17.71 -19.47
C ILE A 93 41.27 -17.37 -18.01
N LEU A 94 40.00 -17.10 -17.70
CA LEU A 94 39.52 -16.67 -16.38
C LEU A 94 38.58 -17.72 -15.78
N GLY A 95 39.03 -18.97 -15.84
CA GLY A 95 38.38 -20.12 -15.24
C GLY A 95 37.10 -20.60 -15.94
N ASP A 96 36.52 -21.62 -15.33
CA ASP A 96 35.30 -22.28 -15.76
C ASP A 96 34.12 -21.95 -14.85
N ARG A 97 32.91 -22.01 -15.44
CA ARG A 97 31.63 -21.91 -14.75
C ARG A 97 30.77 -23.11 -15.08
N ASP A 98 30.05 -23.61 -14.08
CA ASP A 98 28.97 -24.56 -14.29
C ASP A 98 27.64 -23.81 -14.42
N CYS A 99 26.96 -24.01 -15.55
CA CYS A 99 25.69 -23.41 -15.88
C CYS A 99 24.60 -24.49 -16.07
N SER A 100 24.75 -25.63 -15.42
CA SER A 100 23.90 -26.81 -15.66
C SER A 100 22.50 -26.66 -15.08
N LEU A 101 22.29 -25.85 -14.03
CA LEU A 101 20.94 -25.61 -13.49
C LEU A 101 20.11 -24.77 -14.46
N GLN A 102 19.42 -25.47 -15.36
CA GLN A 102 18.63 -24.90 -16.44
C GLN A 102 17.20 -25.39 -16.39
N ARG A 103 16.27 -24.54 -16.82
CA ARG A 103 14.86 -24.88 -17.01
C ARG A 103 14.51 -24.64 -18.47
N ARG A 104 14.09 -25.69 -19.20
CA ARG A 104 13.81 -25.60 -20.64
C ARG A 104 14.96 -24.90 -21.42
N HIS A 105 16.20 -25.27 -21.08
CA HIS A 105 17.44 -24.70 -21.64
C HIS A 105 17.70 -23.22 -21.33
N GLN A 106 16.98 -22.64 -20.36
CA GLN A 106 17.26 -21.30 -19.82
C GLN A 106 18.04 -21.43 -18.52
N LYS A 107 19.22 -20.81 -18.44
CA LYS A 107 20.09 -20.82 -17.24
C LYS A 107 19.38 -20.10 -16.08
N VAL A 108 19.42 -20.70 -14.88
CA VAL A 108 18.74 -20.20 -13.67
C VAL A 108 19.71 -19.97 -12.51
N VAL A 109 20.66 -20.89 -12.33
CA VAL A 109 21.73 -20.83 -11.33
C VAL A 109 23.05 -21.20 -11.99
N GLU A 110 24.09 -20.43 -11.70
CA GLU A 110 25.44 -20.65 -12.21
C GLU A 110 26.46 -20.60 -11.06
N GLU A 111 27.55 -21.35 -11.15
CA GLU A 111 28.59 -21.37 -10.13
C GLU A 111 30.01 -21.39 -10.71
N CYS A 112 30.95 -20.77 -9.98
CA CYS A 112 32.36 -20.69 -10.32
C CYS A 112 33.21 -21.01 -9.08
N PRO A 113 34.25 -21.86 -9.18
CA PRO A 113 34.57 -22.72 -10.33
C PRO A 113 33.55 -23.86 -10.51
N ALA A 114 33.56 -24.57 -11.64
CA ALA A 114 32.70 -25.74 -11.83
C ALA A 114 33.06 -26.85 -10.81
N PRO A 115 32.09 -27.39 -10.06
CA PRO A 115 32.34 -28.40 -9.03
C PRO A 115 32.64 -29.77 -9.65
N ASN A 116 33.32 -30.65 -8.92
CA ASN A 116 33.56 -32.05 -9.35
C ASN A 116 34.05 -32.21 -10.81
N LEU A 117 34.83 -31.24 -11.33
CA LEU A 117 35.42 -31.31 -12.66
C LEU A 117 36.87 -31.78 -12.52
N PRO A 118 37.25 -32.97 -13.03
CA PRO A 118 38.61 -33.48 -12.94
C PRO A 118 39.62 -32.49 -13.54
N GLU A 119 40.76 -32.31 -12.88
CA GLU A 119 41.76 -31.32 -13.26
C GLU A 119 42.30 -31.53 -14.69
N GLY A 120 42.41 -32.79 -15.13
CA GLY A 120 42.80 -33.12 -16.51
C GLY A 120 41.78 -32.62 -17.55
N VAL A 121 40.48 -32.74 -17.26
CA VAL A 121 39.40 -32.25 -18.13
C VAL A 121 39.38 -30.72 -18.13
N ARG A 122 39.43 -30.10 -16.95
CA ARG A 122 39.47 -28.62 -16.79
C ARG A 122 40.60 -28.00 -17.60
N ARG A 123 41.83 -28.53 -17.44
CA ARG A 123 43.01 -28.06 -18.16
C ARG A 123 42.81 -28.15 -19.67
N ARG A 124 42.29 -29.28 -20.14
CA ARG A 124 42.04 -29.48 -21.57
C ARG A 124 40.98 -28.52 -22.11
N MET A 125 39.89 -28.29 -21.39
CA MET A 125 38.89 -27.30 -21.77
C MET A 125 39.48 -25.88 -21.86
N HIS A 126 40.34 -25.50 -20.92
CA HIS A 126 41.03 -24.21 -20.94
C HIS A 126 42.01 -24.08 -22.12
N GLU A 127 42.77 -25.13 -22.42
CA GLU A 127 43.68 -25.19 -23.56
C GLU A 127 42.91 -25.11 -24.90
N ASP A 128 41.84 -25.89 -25.04
CA ASP A 128 40.98 -25.90 -26.22
C ASP A 128 40.31 -24.54 -26.44
N ALA A 129 39.79 -23.91 -25.36
CA ALA A 129 39.21 -22.56 -25.42
C ALA A 129 40.24 -21.50 -25.82
N ARG A 130 41.45 -21.53 -25.24
CA ARG A 130 42.55 -20.62 -25.59
C ARG A 130 42.95 -20.78 -27.06
N ALA A 131 43.16 -22.02 -27.51
CA ALA A 131 43.56 -22.32 -28.88
C ALA A 131 42.50 -21.86 -29.89
N LEU A 132 41.22 -22.13 -29.61
CA LEU A 132 40.11 -21.70 -30.47
C LEU A 132 40.07 -20.19 -30.64
N LEU A 133 40.09 -19.44 -29.53
CA LEU A 133 39.98 -17.98 -29.56
C LEU A 133 41.24 -17.31 -30.15
N ALA A 134 42.42 -17.83 -29.87
CA ALA A 134 43.67 -17.33 -30.44
C ALA A 134 43.70 -17.52 -31.97
N SER A 135 43.17 -18.66 -32.47
CA SER A 135 43.15 -18.96 -33.91
C SER A 135 42.35 -17.97 -34.75
N VAL A 136 41.44 -17.22 -34.12
CA VAL A 136 40.59 -16.20 -34.76
C VAL A 136 40.94 -14.78 -34.32
N SER A 137 42.05 -14.59 -33.60
CA SER A 137 42.43 -13.28 -33.01
C SER A 137 41.26 -12.64 -32.27
N TYR A 138 40.60 -13.43 -31.41
CA TYR A 138 39.41 -12.97 -30.69
C TYR A 138 39.70 -11.70 -29.88
N ARG A 139 38.72 -10.79 -29.82
CA ARG A 139 38.85 -9.49 -29.16
C ARG A 139 37.76 -9.30 -28.11
N SER A 140 38.12 -8.77 -26.94
CA SER A 140 37.25 -8.52 -25.79
C SER A 140 36.84 -9.80 -25.03
N ALA A 141 35.78 -9.73 -24.22
CA ALA A 141 35.26 -10.86 -23.47
C ALA A 141 34.53 -11.88 -24.37
N GLY A 142 34.75 -13.17 -24.13
CA GLY A 142 34.06 -14.25 -24.82
C GLY A 142 33.96 -15.50 -23.94
N THR A 143 33.06 -16.40 -24.27
CA THR A 143 32.90 -17.65 -23.50
C THR A 143 32.78 -18.84 -24.44
N VAL A 144 33.55 -19.89 -24.17
CA VAL A 144 33.53 -21.15 -24.91
C VAL A 144 32.74 -22.17 -24.08
N GLU A 145 31.61 -22.63 -24.59
CA GLU A 145 30.69 -23.53 -23.88
C GLU A 145 30.93 -24.99 -24.27
N PHE A 146 30.78 -25.89 -23.29
CA PHE A 146 30.94 -27.34 -23.47
C PHE A 146 29.80 -28.10 -22.80
N LEU A 147 29.43 -29.24 -23.40
CA LEU A 147 28.65 -30.29 -22.74
C LEU A 147 29.64 -31.29 -22.12
N TYR A 148 29.57 -31.46 -20.81
CA TYR A 148 30.41 -32.36 -20.03
C TYR A 148 29.63 -33.59 -19.58
N ASP A 149 30.15 -34.78 -19.91
CA ASP A 149 29.65 -36.08 -19.49
C ASP A 149 30.48 -36.56 -18.28
N PRO A 150 29.92 -36.54 -17.05
CA PRO A 150 30.66 -36.88 -15.84
C PRO A 150 31.04 -38.37 -15.77
N ASP A 151 30.26 -39.28 -16.36
CA ASP A 151 30.53 -40.72 -16.33
C ASP A 151 31.72 -41.09 -17.22
N ARG A 152 31.85 -40.38 -18.35
CA ARG A 152 32.91 -40.63 -19.35
C ARG A 152 34.12 -39.70 -19.19
N GLU A 153 34.00 -38.68 -18.33
CA GLU A 153 34.95 -37.57 -18.22
C GLU A 153 35.25 -36.91 -19.59
N GLU A 154 34.24 -36.81 -20.46
CA GLU A 154 34.35 -36.25 -21.82
C GLU A 154 33.69 -34.86 -21.89
N ALA A 155 34.45 -33.82 -22.26
CA ALA A 155 33.92 -32.50 -22.60
C ALA A 155 33.82 -32.34 -24.13
N THR A 156 32.65 -31.94 -24.62
CA THR A 156 32.37 -31.72 -26.04
C THR A 156 32.03 -30.25 -26.28
N PHE A 157 32.70 -29.60 -27.22
CA PHE A 157 32.40 -28.23 -27.62
C PHE A 157 30.92 -28.07 -27.98
N LEU A 158 30.31 -26.97 -27.51
CA LEU A 158 28.94 -26.60 -27.81
C LEU A 158 28.89 -25.35 -28.71
N GLU A 159 29.37 -24.22 -28.21
CA GLU A 159 29.35 -22.95 -28.93
C GLU A 159 30.36 -21.93 -28.36
N VAL A 160 30.54 -20.81 -29.06
CA VAL A 160 31.23 -19.63 -28.53
C VAL A 160 30.24 -18.48 -28.45
N ASN A 161 30.01 -17.98 -27.24
CA ASN A 161 29.31 -16.73 -27.05
C ASN A 161 30.28 -15.58 -27.27
N THR A 162 30.10 -14.86 -28.39
CA THR A 162 31.00 -13.79 -28.84
C THR A 162 30.77 -12.45 -28.13
N ARG A 163 30.43 -12.51 -26.84
CA ARG A 163 30.01 -11.39 -25.99
C ARG A 163 30.20 -11.72 -24.51
N LEU A 164 30.05 -10.71 -23.65
CA LEU A 164 29.88 -10.92 -22.22
C LEU A 164 28.58 -11.69 -21.92
N GLN A 165 28.59 -12.51 -20.88
CA GLN A 165 27.43 -13.28 -20.43
C GLN A 165 26.86 -12.74 -19.12
N VAL A 166 25.61 -13.13 -18.81
CA VAL A 166 24.86 -12.63 -17.65
C VAL A 166 25.56 -13.01 -16.33
N GLU A 167 26.12 -14.21 -16.30
CA GLU A 167 26.80 -14.92 -15.22
C GLU A 167 28.28 -14.50 -15.00
N HIS A 168 28.80 -13.51 -15.71
CA HIS A 168 30.20 -13.08 -15.56
C HIS A 168 30.57 -12.65 -14.12
N GLY A 169 29.60 -12.20 -13.33
CA GLY A 169 29.82 -11.74 -11.96
C GLY A 169 30.37 -12.81 -11.00
N VAL A 170 30.09 -14.11 -11.23
CA VAL A 170 30.71 -15.17 -10.40
C VAL A 170 32.20 -15.34 -10.71
N THR A 171 32.62 -15.11 -11.96
CA THR A 171 34.04 -15.09 -12.33
C THR A 171 34.74 -13.89 -11.70
N GLU A 172 34.13 -12.70 -11.78
CA GLU A 172 34.67 -11.48 -11.16
C GLU A 172 34.89 -11.64 -9.66
N LEU A 173 33.95 -12.27 -8.95
CA LEU A 173 34.06 -12.52 -7.51
C LEU A 173 35.20 -13.50 -7.14
N VAL A 174 35.42 -14.53 -7.96
CA VAL A 174 36.45 -15.57 -7.70
C VAL A 174 37.86 -15.10 -8.08
N TYR A 175 37.97 -14.32 -9.15
CA TYR A 175 39.27 -13.85 -9.67
C TYR A 175 39.63 -12.43 -9.23
N GLY A 176 38.69 -11.66 -8.67
CA GLY A 176 38.93 -10.27 -8.26
C GLY A 176 39.17 -9.33 -9.45
N VAL A 177 38.48 -9.56 -10.57
CA VAL A 177 38.61 -8.76 -11.80
C VAL A 177 37.30 -8.02 -12.11
N ASP A 178 37.40 -6.98 -12.94
CA ASP A 178 36.24 -6.27 -13.53
C ASP A 178 36.33 -6.42 -15.05
N LEU A 179 35.47 -7.29 -15.59
CA LEU A 179 35.49 -7.65 -17.00
C LEU A 179 34.98 -6.51 -17.88
N VAL A 180 33.97 -5.76 -17.41
CA VAL A 180 33.44 -4.62 -18.15
C VAL A 180 34.49 -3.53 -18.27
N ARG A 181 35.22 -3.25 -17.19
CA ARG A 181 36.38 -2.34 -17.22
C ARG A 181 37.42 -2.81 -18.24
N TRP A 182 37.79 -4.10 -18.24
CA TRP A 182 38.75 -4.62 -19.22
C TRP A 182 38.25 -4.44 -20.65
N MET A 183 36.96 -4.69 -20.91
CA MET A 183 36.35 -4.49 -22.23
C MET A 183 36.46 -3.02 -22.68
N LEU A 184 36.19 -2.07 -21.79
CA LEU A 184 36.26 -0.63 -22.06
C LEU A 184 37.70 -0.15 -22.27
N GLU A 185 38.64 -0.54 -21.40
CA GLU A 185 40.06 -0.20 -21.53
C GLU A 185 40.66 -0.79 -22.80
N LEU A 186 40.28 -2.01 -23.20
CA LEU A 186 40.72 -2.60 -24.48
C LEU A 186 40.16 -1.83 -25.67
N ALA A 187 38.90 -1.40 -25.59
CA ALA A 187 38.27 -0.61 -26.64
C ALA A 187 38.95 0.75 -26.81
N ALA A 188 39.44 1.34 -25.72
CA ALA A 188 40.20 2.59 -25.70
C ALA A 188 41.69 2.42 -26.08
N GLY A 189 42.21 1.19 -26.13
CA GLY A 189 43.64 0.93 -26.34
C GLY A 189 44.51 1.20 -25.10
N GLU A 190 43.89 1.21 -23.92
CA GLU A 190 44.51 1.52 -22.63
C GLU A 190 44.75 0.28 -21.76
N LEU A 191 44.21 -0.88 -22.16
CA LEU A 191 44.37 -2.13 -21.41
C LEU A 191 45.85 -2.58 -21.40
N PRO A 192 46.42 -2.87 -20.22
CA PRO A 192 47.75 -3.48 -20.14
C PRO A 192 47.81 -4.85 -20.85
N PRO A 193 49.01 -5.33 -21.23
CA PRO A 193 49.16 -6.66 -21.84
C PRO A 193 48.53 -7.75 -20.98
N LEU A 194 47.77 -8.67 -21.59
CA LEU A 194 47.00 -9.69 -20.86
C LEU A 194 47.87 -10.55 -19.93
N ASP A 195 49.08 -10.92 -20.37
CA ASP A 195 50.01 -11.69 -19.55
C ASP A 195 50.34 -10.98 -18.23
N SER A 196 50.46 -9.64 -18.26
CA SER A 196 50.71 -8.84 -17.05
C SER A 196 49.50 -8.75 -16.13
N LEU A 197 48.29 -8.70 -16.70
CA LEU A 197 47.04 -8.68 -15.92
C LEU A 197 46.76 -10.04 -15.27
N THR A 198 47.21 -11.13 -15.89
CA THR A 198 46.92 -12.50 -15.43
C THR A 198 48.05 -13.17 -14.64
N ALA A 199 49.23 -12.56 -14.54
CA ALA A 199 50.42 -13.18 -13.95
C ALA A 199 50.20 -13.74 -12.54
N ASP A 200 49.45 -13.00 -11.71
CA ASP A 200 49.17 -13.34 -10.32
C ASP A 200 47.69 -13.74 -10.10
N LEU A 201 46.91 -13.93 -11.17
CA LEU A 201 45.50 -14.31 -11.06
C LEU A 201 45.36 -15.82 -10.84
N ALA A 202 44.82 -16.19 -9.69
CA ALA A 202 44.40 -17.55 -9.37
C ALA A 202 42.97 -17.52 -8.82
N PRO A 203 42.15 -18.55 -9.07
CA PRO A 203 40.81 -18.62 -8.47
C PRO A 203 40.94 -18.70 -6.95
N SER A 204 40.20 -17.83 -6.26
CA SER A 204 40.10 -17.83 -4.80
C SER A 204 38.64 -18.07 -4.41
N GLY A 205 38.38 -19.04 -3.53
CA GLY A 205 37.04 -19.37 -3.06
C GLY A 205 36.09 -19.88 -4.15
N CYS A 206 34.78 -19.69 -3.92
CA CYS A 206 33.70 -20.08 -4.82
C CYS A 206 32.61 -19.01 -4.82
N ALA A 207 31.97 -18.78 -5.97
CA ALA A 207 30.82 -17.92 -6.11
C ALA A 207 29.66 -18.63 -6.80
N ILE A 208 28.43 -18.33 -6.39
CA ILE A 208 27.19 -18.86 -6.98
C ILE A 208 26.25 -17.69 -7.28
N GLN A 209 25.60 -17.70 -8.44
CA GLN A 209 24.59 -16.75 -8.88
C GLN A 209 23.22 -17.41 -8.97
N ALA A 210 22.17 -16.68 -8.61
CA ALA A 210 20.78 -17.03 -8.91
C ALA A 210 20.09 -15.88 -9.67
N ARG A 211 19.35 -16.21 -10.73
CA ARG A 211 18.57 -15.25 -11.54
C ARG A 211 17.16 -15.09 -10.98
N LEU A 212 16.94 -14.00 -10.25
CA LEU A 212 15.63 -13.61 -9.75
C LEU A 212 14.79 -13.00 -10.88
N CYS A 213 13.64 -13.58 -11.18
CA CYS A 213 12.76 -13.18 -12.27
C CYS A 213 11.32 -12.92 -11.81
N ALA A 214 10.64 -12.01 -12.53
CA ALA A 214 9.20 -11.75 -12.46
C ALA A 214 8.44 -12.87 -13.17
N GLU A 215 8.44 -14.05 -12.56
CA GLU A 215 7.77 -15.24 -13.08
C GLU A 215 7.08 -15.97 -11.93
N ASP A 216 5.92 -16.57 -12.22
CA ASP A 216 5.22 -17.45 -11.29
C ASP A 216 5.52 -18.93 -11.61
N PRO A 217 6.34 -19.63 -10.80
CA PRO A 217 6.66 -21.04 -11.04
C PRO A 217 5.44 -21.96 -10.99
N ASN A 218 4.36 -21.62 -10.27
CA ASN A 218 3.14 -22.43 -10.21
C ASN A 218 2.36 -22.40 -11.52
N ARG A 219 2.42 -21.26 -12.23
CA ARG A 219 1.74 -21.04 -13.50
C ARG A 219 2.66 -21.31 -14.69
N GLY A 220 3.60 -22.24 -14.54
CA GLY A 220 4.52 -22.61 -15.61
C GLY A 220 5.52 -21.49 -15.97
N PHE A 221 5.87 -20.63 -15.01
CA PHE A 221 6.77 -19.48 -15.16
C PHE A 221 6.21 -18.41 -16.09
N GLN A 222 4.90 -18.17 -16.02
CA GLN A 222 4.28 -17.02 -16.69
C GLN A 222 4.88 -15.70 -16.14
N PRO A 223 5.21 -14.73 -17.00
CA PRO A 223 5.69 -13.42 -16.55
C PRO A 223 4.65 -12.67 -15.69
N THR A 224 5.11 -11.97 -14.67
CA THR A 224 4.28 -11.28 -13.67
C THR A 224 4.60 -9.78 -13.64
N PRO A 225 4.12 -8.99 -14.62
CA PRO A 225 4.33 -7.55 -14.63
C PRO A 225 3.58 -6.86 -13.49
N GLY A 226 4.01 -5.65 -13.14
CA GLY A 226 3.30 -4.83 -12.16
C GLY A 226 4.21 -3.98 -11.28
N TRP A 227 3.59 -3.29 -10.33
CA TRP A 227 4.27 -2.37 -9.43
C TRP A 227 4.91 -3.10 -8.25
N LEU A 228 6.15 -2.73 -7.95
CA LEU A 228 6.88 -3.19 -6.77
C LEU A 228 6.67 -2.21 -5.62
N SER A 229 6.00 -2.63 -4.55
CA SER A 229 5.79 -1.78 -3.37
C SER A 229 7.04 -1.69 -2.49
N VAL A 230 7.78 -2.80 -2.34
CA VAL A 230 8.97 -2.90 -1.49
C VAL A 230 10.01 -3.75 -2.20
N VAL A 231 11.22 -3.20 -2.35
CA VAL A 231 12.40 -3.88 -2.86
C VAL A 231 13.53 -3.70 -1.85
N ALA A 232 14.09 -4.80 -1.36
CA ALA A 232 15.26 -4.81 -0.49
C ALA A 232 16.06 -6.09 -0.72
N PHE A 233 17.38 -5.95 -0.83
CA PHE A 233 18.33 -7.06 -0.92
C PHE A 233 19.30 -6.96 0.25
N PRO A 234 19.74 -8.08 0.83
CA PRO A 234 20.72 -8.06 1.91
C PRO A 234 22.09 -7.64 1.37
N GLU A 235 22.79 -6.82 2.15
CA GLU A 235 24.15 -6.37 1.88
C GLU A 235 25.12 -7.01 2.88
N GLY A 236 26.35 -7.29 2.45
CA GLY A 236 27.38 -7.80 3.34
C GLY A 236 28.58 -8.40 2.62
N PRO A 237 29.63 -8.79 3.36
CA PRO A 237 30.83 -9.38 2.78
C PRO A 237 30.51 -10.65 1.97
N GLY A 238 30.95 -10.67 0.72
CA GLY A 238 30.70 -11.79 -0.20
C GLY A 238 29.27 -11.89 -0.71
N LEU A 239 28.46 -10.83 -0.60
CA LEU A 239 27.19 -10.70 -1.32
C LEU A 239 27.31 -9.63 -2.39
N ARG A 240 26.76 -9.89 -3.58
CA ARG A 240 26.62 -8.92 -4.66
C ARG A 240 25.26 -9.10 -5.31
N THR A 241 24.53 -8.01 -5.50
CA THR A 241 23.26 -8.03 -6.23
C THR A 241 23.31 -7.01 -7.35
N ASP A 242 23.32 -7.50 -8.59
CA ASP A 242 23.19 -6.63 -9.76
C ASP A 242 21.69 -6.51 -10.09
N THR A 243 21.12 -5.31 -9.96
CA THR A 243 19.68 -5.06 -10.19
C THR A 243 19.43 -3.64 -10.70
N TRP A 244 18.31 -3.46 -11.38
CA TRP A 244 17.78 -2.16 -11.80
C TRP A 244 16.58 -1.72 -10.94
N LEU A 245 16.17 -2.56 -9.99
CA LEU A 245 14.97 -2.39 -9.18
C LEU A 245 15.16 -1.43 -8.01
N ARG A 246 14.03 -0.85 -7.62
CA ARG A 246 13.83 -0.08 -6.38
C ARG A 246 12.35 -0.08 -6.02
N SER A 247 12.01 0.16 -4.76
CA SER A 247 10.60 0.34 -4.34
C SER A 247 9.93 1.44 -5.16
N GLY A 248 8.79 1.15 -5.79
CA GLY A 248 8.10 2.02 -6.74
C GLY A 248 8.55 1.85 -8.20
N THR A 249 9.20 0.73 -8.54
CA THR A 249 9.48 0.36 -9.94
C THR A 249 8.27 -0.37 -10.50
N GLU A 250 7.88 -0.05 -11.73
CA GLU A 250 6.91 -0.82 -12.51
C GLU A 250 7.66 -1.78 -13.43
N VAL A 251 7.39 -3.07 -13.29
CA VAL A 251 7.91 -4.12 -14.16
C VAL A 251 6.97 -4.26 -15.35
N SER A 252 7.48 -3.95 -16.54
CA SER A 252 6.74 -4.01 -17.79
C SER A 252 6.68 -5.44 -18.36
N PRO A 253 5.60 -5.82 -19.06
CA PRO A 253 5.54 -7.08 -19.80
C PRO A 253 6.29 -7.07 -21.14
N LEU A 254 6.95 -5.97 -21.53
CA LEU A 254 7.45 -5.76 -22.90
C LEU A 254 8.80 -6.43 -23.21
N TYR A 255 9.63 -6.70 -22.21
CA TYR A 255 11.01 -7.15 -22.39
C TYR A 255 11.22 -8.54 -21.75
N ASP A 256 12.32 -8.72 -21.01
CA ASP A 256 12.61 -9.93 -20.27
C ASP A 256 12.16 -9.85 -18.79
N SER A 257 12.07 -11.01 -18.14
CA SER A 257 11.59 -11.15 -16.77
C SER A 257 12.68 -10.95 -15.71
N LEU A 258 13.94 -10.67 -16.06
CA LEU A 258 15.05 -10.58 -15.10
C LEU A 258 14.93 -9.34 -14.21
N LEU A 259 14.88 -9.59 -12.90
CA LEU A 259 14.78 -8.55 -11.87
C LEU A 259 16.13 -8.27 -11.22
N ALA A 260 16.86 -9.33 -10.86
CA ALA A 260 18.15 -9.22 -10.21
C ALA A 260 19.00 -10.48 -10.42
N LYS A 261 20.32 -10.29 -10.38
CA LYS A 261 21.29 -11.38 -10.23
C LYS A 261 21.80 -11.35 -8.80
N VAL A 262 21.37 -12.30 -7.98
CA VAL A 262 21.82 -12.40 -6.58
C VAL A 262 23.00 -13.36 -6.53
N MET A 263 24.13 -12.88 -6.04
CA MET A 263 25.38 -13.63 -6.02
C MET A 263 25.94 -13.72 -4.60
N ALA A 264 26.51 -14.88 -4.28
CA ALA A 264 27.25 -15.09 -3.05
C ALA A 264 28.62 -15.71 -3.32
N TYR A 265 29.64 -15.13 -2.70
CA TYR A 265 31.02 -15.58 -2.68
C TYR A 265 31.37 -16.11 -1.28
N ALA A 266 32.15 -17.19 -1.19
CA ALA A 266 32.71 -17.70 0.05
C ALA A 266 33.99 -18.54 -0.18
N PRO A 267 34.79 -18.84 0.86
CA PRO A 267 35.96 -19.72 0.73
C PRO A 267 35.64 -21.15 0.28
N THR A 268 34.39 -21.62 0.46
CA THR A 268 33.95 -22.95 0.01
C THR A 268 32.60 -22.88 -0.68
N ARG A 269 32.36 -23.78 -1.64
CA ARG A 269 31.08 -23.91 -2.35
C ARG A 269 29.88 -23.99 -1.42
N GLU A 270 29.95 -24.84 -0.39
CA GLU A 270 28.85 -25.02 0.56
C GLU A 270 28.59 -23.76 1.41
N ALA A 271 29.63 -22.98 1.73
CA ALA A 271 29.45 -21.70 2.39
C ALA A 271 28.81 -20.66 1.44
N ALA A 272 29.19 -20.63 0.16
CA ALA A 272 28.59 -19.76 -0.85
C ALA A 272 27.11 -20.13 -1.09
N ARG A 273 26.79 -21.42 -1.20
CA ARG A 273 25.42 -21.93 -1.32
C ARG A 273 24.55 -21.53 -0.14
N ARG A 274 25.00 -21.78 1.09
CA ARG A 274 24.26 -21.40 2.31
C ARG A 274 24.06 -19.89 2.38
N ARG A 275 25.08 -19.11 2.05
CA ARG A 275 25.00 -17.64 1.99
C ARG A 275 24.00 -17.16 0.94
N LEU A 276 24.01 -17.73 -0.28
CA LEU A 276 23.04 -17.38 -1.32
C LEU A 276 21.61 -17.74 -0.93
N ARG A 277 21.40 -18.92 -0.33
CA ARG A 277 20.09 -19.31 0.18
C ARG A 277 19.57 -18.36 1.25
N ALA A 278 20.41 -17.99 2.22
CA ALA A 278 20.05 -16.98 3.22
C ALA A 278 19.72 -15.63 2.55
N ALA A 279 20.54 -15.20 1.59
CA ALA A 279 20.31 -13.95 0.86
C ALA A 279 18.98 -13.94 0.11
N LEU A 280 18.59 -15.04 -0.54
CA LEU A 280 17.28 -15.18 -1.20
C LEU A 280 16.11 -15.24 -0.23
N GLU A 281 16.28 -15.81 0.98
CA GLU A 281 15.24 -15.82 2.02
C GLU A 281 15.02 -14.40 2.57
N GLU A 282 16.10 -13.63 2.78
CA GLU A 282 16.10 -12.25 3.27
C GLU A 282 15.72 -11.21 2.20
N SER A 283 15.84 -11.55 0.91
CA SER A 283 15.48 -10.67 -0.20
C SER A 283 13.97 -10.45 -0.28
N VAL A 284 13.56 -9.18 -0.35
CA VAL A 284 12.17 -8.76 -0.49
C VAL A 284 11.98 -8.11 -1.86
N VAL A 285 11.19 -8.75 -2.72
CA VAL A 285 10.64 -8.14 -3.93
C VAL A 285 9.14 -8.38 -3.87
N HIS A 286 8.39 -7.35 -3.52
CA HIS A 286 6.97 -7.45 -3.20
C HIS A 286 6.12 -6.57 -4.11
N GLY A 287 4.95 -7.08 -4.50
CA GLY A 287 3.99 -6.42 -5.39
C GLY A 287 3.65 -7.25 -6.63
N ILE A 288 4.52 -8.20 -6.96
CA ILE A 288 4.35 -9.23 -8.01
C ILE A 288 4.88 -10.56 -7.48
N GLU A 289 4.48 -11.67 -8.10
CA GLU A 289 5.07 -12.99 -7.81
C GLU A 289 6.43 -13.13 -8.50
N THR A 290 7.35 -13.89 -7.90
CA THR A 290 8.71 -14.09 -8.40
C THR A 290 9.17 -15.52 -8.23
N ASN A 291 10.17 -15.94 -9.00
CA ASN A 291 10.78 -17.26 -8.87
C ASN A 291 11.66 -17.43 -7.60
N ARG A 292 11.71 -16.45 -6.68
CA ARG A 292 12.58 -16.44 -5.48
C ARG A 292 12.50 -17.73 -4.65
N ALA A 293 11.28 -18.20 -4.36
CA ALA A 293 11.07 -19.40 -3.55
C ALA A 293 11.52 -20.66 -4.30
N TYR A 294 11.32 -20.69 -5.62
CA TYR A 294 11.80 -21.75 -6.49
C TYR A 294 13.34 -21.81 -6.50
N LEU A 295 14.02 -20.66 -6.64
CA LEU A 295 15.49 -20.57 -6.55
C LEU A 295 16.01 -21.10 -5.20
N HIS A 296 15.37 -20.71 -4.10
CA HIS A 296 15.74 -21.20 -2.77
C HIS A 296 15.59 -22.73 -2.63
N GLN A 297 14.56 -23.33 -3.24
CA GLN A 297 14.38 -24.79 -3.27
C GLN A 297 15.37 -25.48 -4.22
N ALA A 298 15.64 -24.89 -5.40
CA ALA A 298 16.62 -25.40 -6.37
C ALA A 298 18.03 -25.48 -5.76
N LEU A 299 18.47 -24.44 -5.05
CA LEU A 299 19.75 -24.45 -4.32
C LEU A 299 19.75 -25.43 -3.12
N GLY A 300 18.57 -25.84 -2.67
CA GLY A 300 18.38 -26.73 -1.53
C GLY A 300 18.25 -28.21 -1.91
N CYS A 301 18.07 -28.55 -3.18
CA CYS A 301 17.90 -29.94 -3.59
C CYS A 301 19.21 -30.73 -3.46
N ASP A 302 19.07 -32.04 -3.21
CA ASP A 302 20.21 -32.91 -2.93
C ASP A 302 21.18 -33.00 -4.11
N ALA A 303 20.67 -33.09 -5.34
CA ALA A 303 21.48 -33.12 -6.56
C ALA A 303 22.40 -31.89 -6.68
N PHE A 304 21.88 -30.68 -6.44
CA PHE A 304 22.72 -29.48 -6.46
C PHE A 304 23.67 -29.44 -5.27
N ALA A 305 23.24 -29.84 -4.07
CA ALA A 305 24.09 -29.87 -2.88
C ALA A 305 25.31 -30.80 -3.07
N ALA A 306 25.09 -31.98 -3.66
CA ALA A 306 26.11 -32.99 -3.94
C ALA A 306 26.94 -32.69 -5.21
N ALA A 307 26.55 -31.68 -6.00
CA ALA A 307 27.11 -31.39 -7.33
C ALA A 307 26.97 -32.59 -8.30
N GLU A 308 25.80 -33.24 -8.24
CA GLU A 308 25.32 -34.30 -9.13
C GLU A 308 24.26 -33.77 -10.11
N HIS A 309 24.07 -32.44 -10.15
CA HIS A 309 23.09 -31.80 -11.01
C HIS A 309 23.54 -31.76 -12.48
N ASP A 310 22.57 -31.74 -13.37
CA ASP A 310 22.71 -31.72 -14.82
C ASP A 310 21.72 -30.72 -15.44
N THR A 311 21.74 -30.61 -16.77
CA THR A 311 20.84 -29.75 -17.55
C THR A 311 19.34 -30.09 -17.47
N ALA A 312 18.98 -31.25 -16.92
CA ALA A 312 17.60 -31.71 -16.77
C ALA A 312 17.07 -31.63 -15.33
N THR A 313 17.93 -31.45 -14.33
CA THR A 313 17.65 -31.56 -12.89
C THR A 313 16.43 -30.75 -12.43
N LEU A 314 16.25 -29.53 -12.96
CA LEU A 314 15.13 -28.66 -12.59
C LEU A 314 13.77 -29.12 -13.15
N THR A 315 13.77 -30.04 -14.13
CA THR A 315 12.54 -30.63 -14.71
C THR A 315 11.82 -31.55 -13.75
N THR A 316 12.57 -32.17 -12.83
CA THR A 316 12.05 -33.13 -11.83
C THR A 316 12.01 -32.57 -10.42
N LEU A 317 12.25 -31.27 -10.25
CA LEU A 317 12.20 -30.63 -8.93
C LEU A 317 10.76 -30.63 -8.41
N ASP A 318 10.53 -31.26 -7.25
CA ASP A 318 9.26 -31.19 -6.51
C ASP A 318 9.11 -29.81 -5.85
N TYR A 319 8.65 -28.84 -6.64
CA TYR A 319 8.43 -27.48 -6.17
C TYR A 319 7.21 -27.41 -5.26
N ARG A 320 7.42 -27.01 -4.00
CA ARG A 320 6.37 -26.87 -2.99
C ARG A 320 6.09 -25.41 -2.69
N PRO A 321 5.18 -24.74 -3.41
CA PRO A 321 4.80 -23.36 -3.13
C PRO A 321 4.05 -23.26 -1.79
N ARG A 322 4.12 -22.09 -1.17
CA ARG A 322 3.25 -21.70 -0.04
C ARG A 322 2.40 -20.50 -0.43
N THR A 323 1.68 -20.64 -1.52
CA THR A 323 0.95 -19.53 -2.13
C THR A 323 -0.55 -19.80 -2.22
N VAL A 324 -1.31 -18.72 -2.19
CA VAL A 324 -2.75 -18.69 -2.37
C VAL A 324 -3.05 -17.71 -3.50
N GLU A 325 -3.71 -18.20 -4.55
CA GLU A 325 -4.13 -17.37 -5.68
C GLU A 325 -5.56 -16.86 -5.46
N VAL A 326 -5.78 -15.60 -5.76
CA VAL A 326 -7.10 -14.97 -5.74
C VAL A 326 -7.79 -15.19 -7.07
N LEU A 327 -8.74 -16.12 -7.12
CA LEU A 327 -9.56 -16.35 -8.33
C LEU A 327 -10.63 -15.27 -8.49
N ALA A 328 -11.24 -14.87 -7.37
CA ALA A 328 -12.18 -13.74 -7.31
C ALA A 328 -11.93 -12.96 -6.01
N PRO A 329 -11.84 -11.63 -6.04
CA PRO A 329 -11.41 -10.85 -4.87
C PRO A 329 -12.52 -10.55 -3.85
N GLY A 330 -13.80 -10.68 -4.23
CA GLY A 330 -14.92 -10.08 -3.48
C GLY A 330 -14.96 -8.55 -3.62
N PRO A 331 -16.01 -7.86 -3.10
CA PRO A 331 -16.17 -6.41 -3.27
C PRO A 331 -15.05 -5.59 -2.64
N GLN A 332 -14.59 -6.00 -1.45
CA GLN A 332 -13.49 -5.34 -0.76
C GLN A 332 -12.81 -6.30 0.23
N THR A 333 -11.77 -6.98 -0.25
CA THR A 333 -10.87 -7.80 0.57
C THR A 333 -9.51 -7.12 0.69
N THR A 334 -9.02 -6.91 1.91
CA THR A 334 -7.73 -6.24 2.15
C THR A 334 -6.85 -7.03 3.12
N VAL A 335 -5.53 -6.92 2.97
CA VAL A 335 -4.58 -7.42 3.99
C VAL A 335 -4.60 -6.46 5.18
N GLN A 336 -4.84 -6.98 6.38
CA GLN A 336 -4.80 -6.22 7.62
C GLN A 336 -3.89 -6.88 8.64
N ALA A 337 -3.37 -6.08 9.58
CA ALA A 337 -2.59 -6.53 10.71
C ALA A 337 -2.87 -5.62 11.91
N TRP A 338 -2.94 -6.20 13.11
CA TRP A 338 -3.13 -5.46 14.36
C TRP A 338 -1.78 -5.23 15.07
N PRO A 339 -1.51 -4.08 15.72
CA PRO A 339 -2.40 -2.93 15.97
C PRO A 339 -2.50 -1.94 14.80
N GLY A 340 -2.01 -2.30 13.62
CA GLY A 340 -1.92 -1.38 12.49
C GLY A 340 -0.62 -0.57 12.51
N ARG A 341 -0.65 0.63 11.95
CA ARG A 341 0.46 1.52 11.62
C ARG A 341 0.54 2.67 12.61
N MET A 342 1.11 2.41 13.78
CA MET A 342 1.18 3.35 14.89
C MET A 342 2.37 4.32 14.77
N GLY A 343 2.28 5.50 15.39
CA GLY A 343 3.38 6.47 15.48
C GLY A 343 3.46 7.51 14.36
N TYR A 344 2.45 7.59 13.51
CA TYR A 344 2.38 8.51 12.36
C TYR A 344 1.08 9.32 12.33
N TRP A 345 0.33 9.37 13.44
CA TRP A 345 -0.91 10.13 13.54
C TRP A 345 -0.65 11.63 13.39
N HIS A 346 0.50 12.09 13.87
CA HIS A 346 0.97 13.47 13.77
C HIS A 346 1.20 13.99 12.34
N VAL A 347 1.25 13.10 11.36
CA VAL A 347 1.31 13.44 9.93
C VAL A 347 0.09 12.95 9.16
N GLY A 348 -0.97 12.54 9.86
CA GLY A 348 -2.20 12.07 9.22
C GLY A 348 -2.07 10.75 8.48
N VAL A 349 -1.18 9.87 8.95
CA VAL A 349 -1.17 8.47 8.51
C VAL A 349 -1.97 7.67 9.54
N PRO A 350 -3.12 7.08 9.14
CA PRO A 350 -3.95 6.35 10.07
C PRO A 350 -3.36 4.98 10.44
N PRO A 351 -3.76 4.40 11.58
CA PRO A 351 -3.31 3.07 11.97
C PRO A 351 -3.80 1.99 10.99
N SER A 352 -4.97 2.17 10.37
CA SER A 352 -5.62 1.09 9.64
C SER A 352 -5.75 -0.15 10.53
N GLY A 353 -5.44 -1.33 10.00
CA GLY A 353 -5.64 -2.58 10.71
C GLY A 353 -7.08 -3.07 10.60
N PRO A 354 -7.40 -4.20 11.26
CA PRO A 354 -8.73 -4.78 11.22
C PRO A 354 -9.73 -3.84 11.88
N MET A 355 -10.87 -3.59 11.23
CA MET A 355 -11.93 -2.73 11.78
C MET A 355 -12.71 -3.42 12.90
N ASP A 356 -12.78 -4.76 12.87
CA ASP A 356 -13.13 -5.63 14.00
C ASP A 356 -11.85 -6.34 14.48
N ASP A 357 -11.13 -5.66 15.38
CA ASP A 357 -9.89 -6.16 15.96
C ASP A 357 -10.09 -7.37 16.88
N LEU A 358 -11.28 -7.51 17.49
CA LEU A 358 -11.59 -8.64 18.35
C LEU A 358 -11.59 -9.96 17.56
N SER A 359 -12.37 -10.03 16.47
CA SER A 359 -12.47 -11.25 15.67
C SER A 359 -11.15 -11.59 14.98
N PHE A 360 -10.43 -10.58 14.49
CA PHE A 360 -9.13 -10.75 13.85
C PHE A 360 -8.07 -11.31 14.82
N ARG A 361 -7.93 -10.71 16.00
CA ARG A 361 -6.94 -11.13 17.01
C ARG A 361 -7.27 -12.51 17.56
N LEU A 362 -8.55 -12.77 17.84
CA LEU A 362 -9.00 -14.05 18.38
C LEU A 362 -8.77 -15.18 17.37
N GLY A 363 -9.13 -14.98 16.10
CA GLY A 363 -8.87 -15.97 15.06
C GLY A 363 -7.38 -16.25 14.87
N ASN A 364 -6.52 -15.23 14.91
CA ASN A 364 -5.06 -15.40 14.85
C ASN A 364 -4.55 -16.19 16.07
N ARG A 365 -5.05 -15.88 17.26
CA ARG A 365 -4.70 -16.59 18.49
C ARG A 365 -5.05 -18.07 18.43
N LEU A 366 -6.21 -18.42 17.87
CA LEU A 366 -6.66 -19.81 17.70
C LEU A 366 -5.78 -20.60 16.70
N LEU A 367 -5.14 -19.91 15.75
CA LEU A 367 -4.13 -20.47 14.85
C LEU A 367 -2.73 -20.56 15.48
N GLY A 368 -2.54 -20.05 16.71
CA GLY A 368 -1.23 -19.97 17.36
C GLY A 368 -0.34 -18.85 16.81
N ASN A 369 -0.89 -17.90 16.07
CA ASN A 369 -0.14 -16.77 15.55
C ASN A 369 0.22 -15.77 16.64
N ALA A 370 1.38 -15.12 16.49
CA ALA A 370 1.75 -13.96 17.28
C ALA A 370 0.88 -12.74 16.89
N GLU A 371 0.75 -11.78 17.83
CA GLU A 371 0.18 -10.47 17.52
C GLU A 371 0.96 -9.81 16.37
N GLY A 372 0.25 -9.17 15.44
CA GLY A 372 0.85 -8.62 14.22
C GLY A 372 0.90 -9.56 13.02
N ALA A 373 0.50 -10.82 13.15
CA ALA A 373 0.34 -11.72 12.01
C ALA A 373 -0.71 -11.16 11.02
N PRO A 374 -0.35 -10.94 9.74
CA PRO A 374 -1.29 -10.40 8.77
C PRO A 374 -2.30 -11.46 8.31
N GLY A 375 -3.51 -11.00 8.00
CA GLY A 375 -4.60 -11.81 7.46
C GLY A 375 -5.52 -10.98 6.58
N LEU A 376 -6.59 -11.59 6.07
CA LEU A 376 -7.53 -10.92 5.17
C LEU A 376 -8.74 -10.40 5.95
N GLU A 377 -9.05 -9.12 5.81
CA GLU A 377 -10.34 -8.52 6.16
C GLU A 377 -11.24 -8.52 4.93
N ILE A 378 -12.46 -9.01 5.10
CA ILE A 378 -13.49 -9.11 4.07
C ILE A 378 -14.65 -8.20 4.45
N THR A 379 -15.16 -7.43 3.50
CA THR A 379 -16.30 -6.53 3.69
C THR A 379 -17.45 -6.94 2.77
N VAL A 380 -18.64 -7.17 3.32
CA VAL A 380 -19.89 -7.62 2.66
C VAL A 380 -19.84 -9.04 2.10
N ALA A 381 -18.92 -9.36 1.19
CA ALA A 381 -18.79 -10.70 0.59
C ALA A 381 -17.31 -11.04 0.33
N GLY A 382 -16.98 -12.33 0.42
CA GLY A 382 -15.58 -12.77 0.43
C GLY A 382 -15.00 -13.21 -0.92
N PRO A 383 -13.69 -13.52 -0.92
CA PRO A 383 -12.98 -13.96 -2.12
C PRO A 383 -13.19 -15.45 -2.42
N THR A 384 -12.78 -15.84 -3.62
CA THR A 384 -12.48 -17.24 -3.99
C THR A 384 -10.96 -17.41 -4.06
N LEU A 385 -10.42 -18.36 -3.29
CA LEU A 385 -8.99 -18.55 -3.07
C LEU A 385 -8.57 -19.97 -3.44
N ALA A 386 -7.60 -20.11 -4.34
CA ALA A 386 -7.01 -21.40 -4.72
C ALA A 386 -5.68 -21.62 -3.99
N PHE A 387 -5.51 -22.77 -3.36
CA PHE A 387 -4.31 -23.10 -2.59
C PHE A 387 -3.34 -23.91 -3.44
N HIS A 388 -2.11 -23.40 -3.61
CA HIS A 388 -1.06 -24.09 -4.36
C HIS A 388 -0.20 -25.00 -3.49
N GLY A 389 -0.35 -24.92 -2.17
CA GLY A 389 0.31 -25.78 -1.20
C GLY A 389 -0.50 -25.91 0.09
N PRO A 390 -0.13 -26.86 0.96
CA PRO A 390 -0.85 -27.10 2.20
C PRO A 390 -0.78 -25.91 3.15
N ALA A 391 -1.91 -25.58 3.78
CA ALA A 391 -2.00 -24.52 4.79
C ALA A 391 -3.02 -24.88 5.87
N THR A 392 -2.87 -24.26 7.05
CA THR A 392 -3.92 -24.26 8.08
C THR A 392 -4.58 -22.90 8.11
N VAL A 393 -5.90 -22.90 7.91
CA VAL A 393 -6.72 -21.69 7.71
C VAL A 393 -7.80 -21.62 8.78
N LEU A 394 -8.19 -20.41 9.16
CA LEU A 394 -9.37 -20.14 9.98
C LEU A 394 -10.20 -19.03 9.34
N VAL A 395 -11.50 -19.26 9.27
CA VAL A 395 -12.48 -18.23 8.87
C VAL A 395 -13.20 -17.73 10.11
N ALA A 396 -13.14 -16.43 10.40
CA ALA A 396 -13.82 -15.78 11.53
C ALA A 396 -14.92 -14.82 11.05
N GLY A 397 -15.96 -14.63 11.86
CA GLY A 397 -17.16 -13.86 11.51
C GLY A 397 -18.33 -14.74 11.04
N ALA A 398 -19.50 -14.13 10.82
CA ALA A 398 -20.71 -14.83 10.40
C ALA A 398 -20.81 -14.87 8.86
N VAL A 399 -20.00 -15.72 8.23
CA VAL A 399 -19.94 -15.88 6.77
C VAL A 399 -20.14 -17.33 6.37
N GLU A 400 -20.89 -17.56 5.30
CA GLU A 400 -20.97 -18.87 4.67
C GLU A 400 -19.80 -19.06 3.70
N PHE A 401 -19.23 -20.27 3.69
CA PHE A 401 -18.16 -20.59 2.76
C PHE A 401 -18.21 -22.05 2.34
N ARG A 402 -17.67 -22.31 1.15
CA ARG A 402 -17.52 -23.63 0.54
C ARG A 402 -16.03 -23.91 0.36
N LEU A 403 -15.63 -25.14 0.66
CA LEU A 403 -14.28 -25.63 0.37
C LEU A 403 -14.42 -26.80 -0.60
N ASP A 404 -13.98 -26.59 -1.83
CA ASP A 404 -13.87 -27.64 -2.84
C ASP A 404 -12.55 -28.34 -2.62
N ARG A 405 -12.64 -29.55 -2.07
CA ARG A 405 -11.47 -30.33 -1.70
C ARG A 405 -11.04 -31.24 -2.84
N SER A 406 -9.73 -31.35 -2.99
CA SER A 406 -9.06 -32.42 -3.73
C SER A 406 -9.17 -33.77 -3.00
N THR A 407 -9.28 -33.76 -1.66
CA THR A 407 -9.35 -34.95 -0.80
C THR A 407 -10.66 -34.96 0.03
N GLY A 408 -11.31 -36.11 0.20
CA GLY A 408 -12.69 -36.25 0.73
C GLY A 408 -12.93 -35.94 2.23
N ALA A 409 -12.29 -34.92 2.81
CA ALA A 409 -12.43 -34.54 4.22
C ALA A 409 -13.72 -33.77 4.54
N GLY A 410 -14.09 -33.71 5.83
CA GLY A 410 -15.34 -33.11 6.31
C GLY A 410 -15.49 -31.60 6.03
N ARG A 411 -16.74 -31.12 6.11
CA ARG A 411 -17.11 -29.71 5.87
C ARG A 411 -16.49 -28.79 6.95
N PRO A 412 -15.67 -27.79 6.57
CA PRO A 412 -15.11 -26.83 7.51
C PRO A 412 -16.21 -25.94 8.12
N LYS A 413 -15.90 -25.32 9.27
CA LYS A 413 -16.80 -24.40 9.99
C LYS A 413 -16.04 -23.14 10.36
N THR A 414 -16.76 -22.02 10.49
CA THR A 414 -16.21 -20.78 11.03
C THR A 414 -15.66 -21.01 12.45
N TRP A 415 -14.65 -20.23 12.82
CA TRP A 415 -13.98 -20.25 14.13
C TRP A 415 -13.25 -21.53 14.52
N ARG A 416 -13.09 -22.46 13.59
CA ARG A 416 -12.32 -23.68 13.77
C ARG A 416 -11.19 -23.74 12.75
N PRO A 417 -9.92 -23.90 13.17
CA PRO A 417 -8.83 -24.15 12.25
C PRO A 417 -9.08 -25.41 11.43
N PHE A 418 -8.82 -25.36 10.12
CA PHE A 418 -8.88 -26.51 9.23
C PHE A 418 -7.70 -26.51 8.25
N VAL A 419 -7.32 -27.70 7.80
CA VAL A 419 -6.26 -27.88 6.81
C VAL A 419 -6.86 -27.87 5.42
N VAL A 420 -6.17 -27.18 4.52
CA VAL A 420 -6.38 -27.19 3.08
C VAL A 420 -5.15 -27.82 2.41
N ASP A 421 -5.39 -28.62 1.39
CA ASP A 421 -4.36 -29.28 0.60
C ASP A 421 -4.07 -28.48 -0.70
N GLN A 422 -3.00 -28.87 -1.40
CA GLN A 422 -2.74 -28.35 -2.74
C GLN A 422 -3.91 -28.66 -3.68
N GLY A 423 -4.38 -27.66 -4.42
CA GLY A 423 -5.51 -27.76 -5.35
C GLY A 423 -6.88 -27.50 -4.72
N ASP A 424 -6.97 -27.35 -3.39
CA ASP A 424 -8.21 -26.97 -2.73
C ASP A 424 -8.61 -25.53 -3.08
N VAL A 425 -9.92 -25.27 -3.21
CA VAL A 425 -10.48 -23.94 -3.49
C VAL A 425 -11.48 -23.53 -2.40
N LEU A 426 -11.19 -22.42 -1.71
CA LEU A 426 -12.05 -21.83 -0.69
C LEU A 426 -12.85 -20.67 -1.29
N THR A 427 -14.18 -20.80 -1.33
CA THR A 427 -15.10 -19.76 -1.81
C THR A 427 -15.89 -19.20 -0.63
N LEU A 428 -15.77 -17.90 -0.37
CA LEU A 428 -16.54 -17.21 0.65
C LEU A 428 -17.72 -16.45 0.01
N GLY A 429 -18.91 -16.63 0.58
CA GLY A 429 -20.12 -15.92 0.16
C GLY A 429 -20.37 -14.64 0.95
N ASP A 430 -21.64 -14.26 1.04
CA ASP A 430 -22.08 -13.08 1.79
C ASP A 430 -21.90 -13.25 3.30
N VAL A 431 -21.54 -12.14 3.96
CA VAL A 431 -21.61 -12.01 5.42
C VAL A 431 -23.09 -11.97 5.82
N LYS A 432 -23.49 -12.91 6.67
CA LYS A 432 -24.91 -13.11 7.08
C LYS A 432 -25.32 -12.26 8.28
N SER A 433 -24.38 -11.90 9.14
CA SER A 433 -24.61 -11.03 10.31
C SER A 433 -23.41 -10.10 10.48
N GLY A 434 -23.68 -8.82 10.70
CA GLY A 434 -22.65 -7.78 10.64
C GLY A 434 -22.20 -7.51 9.20
N VAL A 435 -21.00 -6.96 9.03
CA VAL A 435 -20.48 -6.48 7.74
C VAL A 435 -19.13 -7.09 7.36
N ARG A 436 -18.39 -7.64 8.35
CA ARG A 436 -17.02 -8.12 8.12
C ARG A 436 -16.79 -9.55 8.57
N ALA A 437 -15.95 -10.23 7.81
CA ALA A 437 -15.39 -11.54 8.14
C ALA A 437 -13.87 -11.53 7.89
N TYR A 438 -13.20 -12.59 8.32
CA TYR A 438 -11.75 -12.70 8.22
C TYR A 438 -11.31 -14.07 7.76
N VAL A 439 -10.28 -14.12 6.90
CA VAL A 439 -9.55 -15.35 6.56
C VAL A 439 -8.13 -15.20 7.07
N LEU A 440 -7.74 -16.11 7.96
CA LEU A 440 -6.47 -16.07 8.67
C LEU A 440 -5.70 -17.36 8.40
N PHE A 441 -4.38 -17.26 8.38
CA PHE A 441 -3.48 -18.34 8.01
C PHE A 441 -2.51 -18.60 9.14
N ALA A 442 -2.26 -19.87 9.51
CA ALA A 442 -1.21 -20.19 10.46
C ALA A 442 0.14 -19.72 9.90
N GLY A 443 0.92 -18.98 10.70
CA GLY A 443 2.13 -18.26 10.25
C GLY A 443 1.86 -16.86 9.68
N GLY A 444 0.60 -16.47 9.45
CA GLY A 444 0.23 -15.20 8.82
C GLY A 444 0.56 -15.13 7.32
N LEU A 445 0.26 -14.00 6.68
CA LEU A 445 0.72 -13.71 5.31
C LEU A 445 2.12 -13.08 5.32
N GLU A 446 2.97 -13.46 4.36
CA GLU A 446 4.30 -12.87 4.14
C GLU A 446 4.16 -11.54 3.37
N VAL A 447 3.78 -10.47 4.08
CA VAL A 447 3.64 -9.10 3.53
C VAL A 447 4.61 -8.15 4.24
N PRO A 448 5.43 -7.38 3.51
CA PRO A 448 6.42 -6.50 4.11
C PRO A 448 5.74 -5.37 4.88
N LYS A 449 6.36 -4.99 5.98
CA LYS A 449 5.91 -3.86 6.81
C LYS A 449 6.32 -2.54 6.14
N VAL A 450 5.35 -1.69 5.85
CA VAL A 450 5.59 -0.31 5.44
C VAL A 450 5.27 0.56 6.66
N MET A 451 6.18 1.45 7.08
CA MET A 451 6.01 2.25 8.32
C MET A 451 5.61 1.39 9.53
N GLY A 452 6.26 0.23 9.70
CA GLY A 452 6.03 -0.65 10.85
C GLY A 452 4.84 -1.62 10.75
N SER A 453 4.01 -1.57 9.70
CA SER A 453 2.82 -2.44 9.59
C SER A 453 2.57 -3.01 8.19
N ALA A 454 1.96 -4.19 8.13
CA ALA A 454 1.45 -4.80 6.90
C ALA A 454 0.00 -4.36 6.56
N ALA A 455 -0.65 -3.59 7.45
CA ALA A 455 -2.02 -3.14 7.25
C ALA A 455 -2.18 -2.26 6.00
N THR A 456 -3.26 -2.51 5.25
CA THR A 456 -3.60 -1.76 4.03
C THR A 456 -4.40 -0.51 4.39
N PHE A 457 -3.88 0.65 3.98
CA PHE A 457 -4.63 1.91 3.90
C PHE A 457 -4.92 2.18 2.42
N THR A 458 -6.15 1.90 1.99
CA THR A 458 -6.53 1.94 0.56
C THR A 458 -6.49 3.34 -0.02
N LEU A 459 -7.02 4.33 0.72
CA LEU A 459 -7.08 5.71 0.25
C LEU A 459 -5.68 6.31 0.03
N GLY A 460 -4.73 6.00 0.93
CA GLY A 460 -3.35 6.45 0.78
C GLY A 460 -2.47 5.54 -0.08
N ALA A 461 -3.00 4.44 -0.61
CA ALA A 461 -2.25 3.38 -1.29
C ALA A 461 -1.03 2.88 -0.49
N ILE A 462 -1.20 2.53 0.79
CA ILE A 462 -0.08 2.14 1.68
C ILE A 462 -0.26 0.76 2.30
N GLY A 463 0.80 -0.05 2.35
CA GLY A 463 0.79 -1.39 2.97
C GLY A 463 0.06 -2.45 2.15
N GLY A 464 -0.19 -3.63 2.73
CA GLY A 464 -0.83 -4.74 2.02
C GLY A 464 -0.20 -5.09 0.68
N ILE A 465 -1.04 -5.53 -0.27
CA ILE A 465 -0.65 -5.75 -1.66
C ILE A 465 -0.80 -4.44 -2.42
N ASN A 466 0.32 -3.75 -2.65
CA ASN A 466 0.39 -2.48 -3.37
C ASN A 466 -0.50 -1.35 -2.83
N GLY A 467 -1.01 -1.46 -1.61
CA GLY A 467 -1.87 -0.45 -0.98
C GLY A 467 -3.34 -0.52 -1.39
N ARG A 468 -3.78 -1.62 -2.02
CA ARG A 468 -5.15 -1.76 -2.55
C ARG A 468 -5.88 -2.97 -1.98
N ALA A 469 -7.17 -3.06 -2.26
CA ALA A 469 -7.91 -4.31 -2.15
C ALA A 469 -7.34 -5.36 -3.13
N LEU A 470 -7.57 -6.64 -2.82
CA LEU A 470 -7.16 -7.75 -3.66
C LEU A 470 -7.83 -7.65 -5.05
N ALA A 471 -7.16 -8.20 -6.05
CA ALA A 471 -7.63 -8.33 -7.42
C ALA A 471 -7.52 -9.79 -7.87
N ALA A 472 -8.28 -10.18 -8.88
CA ALA A 472 -8.15 -11.49 -9.49
C ALA A 472 -6.73 -11.68 -10.07
N GLY A 473 -6.13 -12.83 -9.82
CA GLY A 473 -4.76 -13.16 -10.20
C GLY A 473 -3.70 -12.73 -9.16
N ASP A 474 -4.06 -12.03 -8.08
CA ASP A 474 -3.11 -11.78 -6.99
C ASP A 474 -2.64 -13.10 -6.36
N VAL A 475 -1.35 -13.17 -6.04
CA VAL A 475 -0.75 -14.32 -5.36
C VAL A 475 -0.25 -13.89 -3.99
N LEU A 476 -0.76 -14.54 -2.95
CA LEU A 476 -0.44 -14.28 -1.55
C LEU A 476 0.47 -15.39 -1.01
N ARG A 477 1.59 -15.02 -0.38
CA ARG A 477 2.48 -15.98 0.28
C ARG A 477 2.07 -16.19 1.73
N VAL A 478 2.02 -17.45 2.15
CA VAL A 478 1.69 -17.87 3.52
C VAL A 478 2.98 -18.16 4.28
N GLY A 479 3.08 -17.58 5.48
CA GLY A 479 4.19 -17.76 6.39
C GLY A 479 4.30 -19.20 6.89
N ARG A 480 5.46 -19.51 7.49
CA ARG A 480 5.66 -20.84 8.10
C ARG A 480 4.87 -20.93 9.40
N ALA A 481 3.96 -21.89 9.49
CA ALA A 481 3.20 -22.16 10.70
C ALA A 481 4.10 -22.73 11.81
N PRO A 482 3.88 -22.36 13.08
CA PRO A 482 4.43 -23.11 14.21
C PRO A 482 3.77 -24.50 14.31
N ASP A 483 4.46 -25.50 14.87
CA ASP A 483 3.96 -26.90 15.04
C ASP A 483 2.70 -27.05 15.92
N ALA A 484 2.18 -25.95 16.46
CA ALA A 484 1.03 -25.93 17.36
C ALA A 484 -0.27 -26.29 16.62
N ARG A 485 -1.00 -27.29 17.14
CA ARG A 485 -2.37 -27.57 16.70
C ARG A 485 -3.28 -26.47 17.22
N GLY A 486 -3.90 -25.73 16.30
CA GLY A 486 -4.86 -24.69 16.65
C GLY A 486 -6.04 -25.22 17.45
N SER A 487 -6.68 -24.35 18.24
CA SER A 487 -7.82 -24.69 19.10
C SER A 487 -9.14 -24.21 18.49
N ASP A 488 -10.24 -24.92 18.79
CA ASP A 488 -11.61 -24.49 18.46
C ASP A 488 -12.11 -23.52 19.54
N ILE A 489 -12.83 -22.48 19.15
CA ILE A 489 -13.43 -21.51 20.07
C ILE A 489 -14.66 -22.05 20.81
N GLY A 490 -15.31 -23.10 20.28
CA GLY A 490 -16.59 -23.61 20.79
C GLY A 490 -17.72 -22.57 20.71
N ALA A 491 -18.45 -22.37 21.80
CA ALA A 491 -19.51 -21.34 21.88
C ALA A 491 -18.96 -19.91 22.05
N GLY A 492 -17.64 -19.72 21.99
CA GLY A 492 -16.95 -18.49 22.39
C GLY A 492 -16.81 -17.38 21.38
N ALA A 493 -17.52 -17.43 20.24
CA ALA A 493 -17.47 -16.40 19.22
C ALA A 493 -18.20 -15.11 19.66
N PRO A 494 -17.80 -13.91 19.16
CA PRO A 494 -18.52 -12.66 19.40
C PRO A 494 -19.97 -12.72 18.88
N SER A 495 -20.92 -12.13 19.63
CA SER A 495 -22.31 -11.94 19.17
C SER A 495 -22.40 -10.76 18.21
N LEU A 496 -23.17 -10.90 17.12
CA LEU A 496 -23.33 -9.92 16.04
C LEU A 496 -24.77 -9.42 15.92
N ASP A 497 -25.42 -9.13 17.05
CA ASP A 497 -26.81 -8.65 17.12
C ASP A 497 -26.98 -7.26 16.47
N ALA A 498 -28.02 -7.05 15.67
CA ALA A 498 -28.29 -5.80 14.93
C ALA A 498 -28.56 -4.54 15.79
N ARG A 499 -28.73 -4.70 17.11
CA ARG A 499 -28.85 -3.60 18.07
C ARG A 499 -27.59 -3.52 18.89
N HIS A 500 -26.79 -2.49 18.64
CA HIS A 500 -25.49 -2.35 19.27
C HIS A 500 -25.52 -1.32 20.38
N VAL A 501 -25.00 -1.71 21.55
CA VAL A 501 -24.63 -0.77 22.61
C VAL A 501 -23.15 -0.44 22.47
N LEU A 502 -22.83 0.84 22.28
CA LEU A 502 -21.46 1.35 22.26
C LEU A 502 -21.17 2.09 23.57
N ARG A 503 -20.18 1.61 24.32
CA ARG A 503 -19.68 2.30 25.51
C ARG A 503 -18.72 3.41 25.08
N VAL A 504 -18.91 4.58 25.66
CA VAL A 504 -18.13 5.78 25.32
C VAL A 504 -17.58 6.45 26.57
N THR A 505 -16.36 6.98 26.48
CA THR A 505 -15.88 7.99 27.43
C THR A 505 -16.27 9.37 26.93
N MET A 506 -16.75 10.22 27.83
CA MET A 506 -17.16 11.59 27.49
C MET A 506 -15.94 12.52 27.36
N GLY A 507 -16.04 13.45 26.40
CA GLY A 507 -15.01 14.44 26.05
C GLY A 507 -14.47 14.29 24.62
N PRO A 508 -13.69 15.27 24.14
CA PRO A 508 -13.26 16.46 24.90
C PRO A 508 -14.29 17.61 24.95
N HIS A 509 -15.21 17.67 23.99
CA HIS A 509 -16.06 18.84 23.75
C HIS A 509 -17.52 18.67 24.24
N CYS A 510 -17.71 18.00 25.38
CA CYS A 510 -19.03 17.82 26.01
C CYS A 510 -19.24 18.75 27.22
N THR A 511 -18.86 20.02 27.08
CA THR A 511 -19.09 21.09 28.07
C THR A 511 -20.00 22.16 27.48
N ASP A 512 -20.57 23.00 28.35
CA ASP A 512 -21.44 24.12 27.96
C ASP A 512 -20.71 25.21 27.13
N ASP A 513 -19.40 25.06 26.89
CA ASP A 513 -18.67 25.86 25.90
C ASP A 513 -19.07 25.50 24.44
N PHE A 514 -19.62 24.30 24.22
CA PHE A 514 -19.91 23.73 22.90
C PHE A 514 -21.32 23.15 22.79
N LEU A 515 -21.73 22.34 23.76
CA LEU A 515 -22.99 21.60 23.75
C LEU A 515 -23.74 21.87 25.05
N THR A 516 -25.03 22.14 24.94
CA THR A 516 -25.87 22.35 26.12
C THR A 516 -26.09 21.03 26.86
N LYS A 517 -26.41 21.09 28.16
CA LYS A 517 -26.85 19.90 28.90
C LYS A 517 -27.98 19.12 28.22
N ALA A 518 -28.94 19.81 27.59
CA ALA A 518 -30.03 19.18 26.85
C ALA A 518 -29.52 18.42 25.61
N ASP A 519 -28.52 18.96 24.92
CA ASP A 519 -27.87 18.28 23.80
C ASP A 519 -27.19 16.98 24.25
N LEU A 520 -26.50 17.01 25.40
CA LEU A 520 -25.83 15.82 25.94
C LEU A 520 -26.83 14.74 26.39
N ASP A 521 -27.93 15.15 27.03
CA ASP A 521 -29.01 14.25 27.43
C ASP A 521 -29.69 13.62 26.19
N ALA A 522 -29.93 14.40 25.14
CA ALA A 522 -30.45 13.90 23.86
C ALA A 522 -29.45 12.96 23.17
N PHE A 523 -28.16 13.30 23.18
CA PHE A 523 -27.09 12.52 22.56
C PHE A 523 -26.97 11.11 23.13
N LEU A 524 -27.01 10.99 24.47
CA LEU A 524 -26.97 9.69 25.18
C LEU A 524 -28.35 9.00 25.25
N GLY A 525 -29.43 9.77 25.16
CA GLY A 525 -30.80 9.27 25.20
C GLY A 525 -31.30 8.68 23.88
N ALA A 526 -30.73 9.11 22.76
CA ALA A 526 -31.16 8.73 21.42
C ALA A 526 -30.82 7.29 21.03
N GLU A 527 -31.64 6.76 20.12
CA GLU A 527 -31.30 5.60 19.30
C GLU A 527 -30.84 6.13 17.93
N TRP A 528 -29.57 5.92 17.63
CA TRP A 528 -28.93 6.37 16.40
C TRP A 528 -29.07 5.33 15.31
N THR A 529 -29.12 5.76 14.04
CA THR A 529 -29.19 4.87 12.87
C THR A 529 -27.93 4.98 12.06
N VAL A 530 -27.34 3.87 11.65
CA VAL A 530 -26.16 3.88 10.80
C VAL A 530 -26.53 4.28 9.37
N HIS A 531 -25.89 5.31 8.84
CA HIS A 531 -26.10 5.79 7.47
C HIS A 531 -25.25 4.99 6.46
N TYR A 532 -25.71 4.86 5.20
CA TYR A 532 -25.03 4.09 4.15
C TYR A 532 -23.67 4.69 3.71
N HIS A 533 -23.41 5.97 3.97
CA HIS A 533 -22.08 6.62 3.85
C HIS A 533 -21.13 6.30 5.02
N SER A 534 -21.08 5.03 5.44
CA SER A 534 -20.18 4.51 6.46
C SER A 534 -19.09 3.66 5.83
N SER A 535 -17.84 3.82 6.25
CA SER A 535 -16.70 3.07 5.72
C SER A 535 -15.59 2.93 6.76
N ARG A 536 -14.42 2.42 6.38
CA ARG A 536 -13.24 2.34 7.26
C ARG A 536 -12.77 3.71 7.79
N THR A 537 -13.13 4.80 7.10
CA THR A 537 -12.89 6.17 7.57
C THR A 537 -13.75 6.56 8.76
N GLY A 538 -14.94 5.96 8.88
CA GLY A 538 -15.85 6.18 9.99
C GLY A 538 -17.29 5.75 9.72
N VAL A 539 -18.03 5.53 10.80
CA VAL A 539 -19.44 5.11 10.80
C VAL A 539 -20.32 6.33 11.04
N ARG A 540 -21.08 6.72 10.02
CA ARG A 540 -21.96 7.89 10.04
C ARG A 540 -23.26 7.55 10.75
N LEU A 541 -23.73 8.44 11.60
CA LEU A 541 -24.96 8.24 12.37
C LEU A 541 -26.02 9.29 12.02
N VAL A 542 -27.27 8.86 11.99
CA VAL A 542 -28.47 9.69 11.85
C VAL A 542 -29.23 9.68 13.18
N GLY A 543 -29.59 10.86 13.67
CA GLY A 543 -30.26 11.05 14.95
C GLY A 543 -30.53 12.52 15.25
N PRO A 544 -30.73 12.89 16.53
CA PRO A 544 -31.09 14.26 16.89
C PRO A 544 -29.97 15.26 16.57
N ARG A 545 -30.38 16.46 16.14
CA ARG A 545 -29.48 17.59 15.86
C ARG A 545 -29.18 18.36 17.17
N PRO A 546 -27.93 18.78 17.43
CA PRO A 546 -27.62 19.64 18.57
C PRO A 546 -28.22 21.04 18.41
N GLN A 547 -28.57 21.67 19.52
CA GLN A 547 -28.96 23.08 19.59
C GLN A 547 -27.76 24.02 19.67
N TRP A 548 -26.60 23.49 20.10
CA TRP A 548 -25.33 24.19 20.28
C TRP A 548 -25.36 25.25 21.40
N ALA A 549 -24.30 25.33 22.19
CA ALA A 549 -24.19 26.32 23.26
C ALA A 549 -23.67 27.69 22.77
N ARG A 550 -23.29 27.78 21.49
CA ARG A 550 -22.67 28.95 20.86
C ARG A 550 -23.27 29.22 19.47
N PRO A 551 -23.25 30.49 19.01
CA PRO A 551 -23.89 30.87 17.75
C PRO A 551 -23.07 30.52 16.49
N ASP A 552 -21.74 30.39 16.62
CA ASP A 552 -20.80 30.08 15.54
C ASP A 552 -19.45 29.57 16.10
N GLY A 553 -18.50 29.25 15.21
CA GLY A 553 -17.14 28.82 15.54
C GLY A 553 -16.08 29.92 15.44
N GLY A 554 -16.45 31.19 15.25
CA GLY A 554 -15.52 32.31 15.07
C GLY A 554 -14.56 32.15 13.89
N ASP A 555 -13.27 32.42 14.11
CA ASP A 555 -12.21 32.32 13.08
C ASP A 555 -12.01 30.89 12.55
N ALA A 556 -12.52 29.87 13.26
CA ALA A 556 -12.45 28.47 12.82
C ALA A 556 -13.55 28.08 11.81
N GLY A 557 -14.63 28.86 11.71
CA GLY A 557 -15.72 28.61 10.76
C GLY A 557 -17.09 29.09 11.24
N LEU A 558 -18.03 29.13 10.29
CA LEU A 558 -19.39 29.65 10.49
C LEU A 558 -20.30 28.74 11.31
N HIS A 559 -20.03 27.43 11.30
CA HIS A 559 -20.90 26.48 11.99
C HIS A 559 -20.54 26.41 13.48
N PRO A 560 -21.51 26.35 14.41
CA PRO A 560 -21.24 26.16 15.84
C PRO A 560 -20.46 24.90 16.21
N SER A 561 -20.34 23.93 15.30
CA SER A 561 -19.49 22.77 15.51
C SER A 561 -18.02 23.03 15.17
N ASN A 562 -17.68 24.14 14.51
CA ASN A 562 -16.32 24.42 14.08
C ASN A 562 -15.40 24.80 15.25
N VAL A 563 -14.25 24.15 15.34
CA VAL A 563 -13.18 24.48 16.29
C VAL A 563 -11.89 24.70 15.55
N HIS A 564 -10.97 25.47 16.13
CA HIS A 564 -9.61 25.55 15.59
C HIS A 564 -9.03 24.15 15.48
N ASP A 565 -8.52 23.81 14.30
CA ASP A 565 -8.25 22.43 13.95
C ASP A 565 -7.32 21.78 14.98
N ASN A 566 -7.77 20.64 15.51
CA ASN A 566 -7.11 19.87 16.54
C ASN A 566 -7.10 18.38 16.18
N ALA A 567 -6.34 17.61 16.95
CA ALA A 567 -6.18 16.20 16.68
C ALA A 567 -7.27 15.38 17.38
N TYR A 568 -7.84 14.46 16.63
CA TYR A 568 -8.86 13.55 17.10
C TYR A 568 -8.27 12.30 17.75
N ALA A 569 -8.95 11.79 18.77
CA ALA A 569 -8.69 10.46 19.29
C ALA A 569 -9.35 9.40 18.39
N PHE A 570 -8.75 8.21 18.33
CA PHE A 570 -9.34 7.09 17.60
C PHE A 570 -10.70 6.69 18.22
N GLY A 571 -11.73 6.52 17.38
CA GLY A 571 -13.09 6.25 17.83
C GLY A 571 -13.84 7.48 18.37
N ALA A 572 -13.29 8.69 18.25
CA ALA A 572 -14.02 9.92 18.54
C ALA A 572 -15.31 10.00 17.71
N ILE A 573 -16.37 10.55 18.30
CA ILE A 573 -17.63 10.83 17.64
C ILE A 573 -17.58 12.30 17.22
N ASP A 574 -17.34 12.53 15.94
CA ASP A 574 -17.07 13.84 15.36
C ASP A 574 -18.32 14.45 14.73
N PHE A 575 -18.71 15.67 15.12
CA PHE A 575 -19.85 16.40 14.57
C PHE A 575 -19.45 17.26 13.36
N THR A 576 -19.44 16.63 12.19
CA THR A 576 -19.22 17.31 10.90
C THR A 576 -20.47 18.09 10.50
N GLY A 577 -20.61 19.31 11.04
CA GLY A 577 -21.87 20.04 11.04
C GLY A 577 -22.82 19.48 12.11
N ASP A 578 -24.05 19.15 11.72
CA ASP A 578 -25.07 18.60 12.64
C ASP A 578 -25.15 17.06 12.63
N MET A 579 -24.38 16.40 11.76
CA MET A 579 -24.38 14.93 11.64
C MET A 579 -23.09 14.32 12.21
N PRO A 580 -23.19 13.42 13.20
CA PRO A 580 -22.02 12.78 13.77
C PRO A 580 -21.47 11.62 12.93
N VAL A 581 -20.16 11.40 13.03
CA VAL A 581 -19.46 10.23 12.51
C VAL A 581 -18.51 9.68 13.57
N ILE A 582 -18.55 8.37 13.82
CA ILE A 582 -17.58 7.69 14.66
C ILE A 582 -16.34 7.41 13.82
N LEU A 583 -15.20 7.98 14.18
CA LEU A 583 -13.96 7.85 13.39
C LEU A 583 -13.44 6.41 13.43
N GLY A 584 -13.27 5.84 12.23
CA GLY A 584 -12.78 4.48 12.02
C GLY A 584 -11.26 4.39 11.96
N PRO A 585 -10.70 3.18 11.75
CA PRO A 585 -9.25 2.95 11.76
C PRO A 585 -8.51 3.66 10.61
N ASP A 586 -9.23 4.02 9.54
CA ASP A 586 -8.71 4.85 8.43
C ASP A 586 -9.22 6.31 8.53
N GLY A 587 -9.70 6.71 9.72
CA GLY A 587 -10.24 8.05 9.98
C GLY A 587 -9.18 9.15 9.94
N PRO A 588 -9.61 10.41 9.80
CA PRO A 588 -8.72 11.57 9.78
C PRO A 588 -8.05 11.79 11.13
N SER A 589 -6.83 12.33 11.13
CA SER A 589 -6.12 12.66 12.37
C SER A 589 -6.44 14.04 12.89
N LEU A 590 -6.32 15.06 12.04
CA LEU A 590 -6.52 16.46 12.38
C LEU A 590 -7.79 16.95 11.70
N GLY A 591 -8.60 17.72 12.43
CA GLY A 591 -9.78 18.38 11.87
C GLY A 591 -10.36 19.44 12.79
N GLY A 592 -11.37 20.15 12.31
CA GLY A 592 -11.90 21.37 12.94
C GLY A 592 -13.34 21.25 13.40
N PHE A 593 -13.70 20.15 14.05
CA PHE A 593 -15.06 19.88 14.51
C PHE A 593 -15.13 19.39 15.97
N VAL A 594 -16.28 19.63 16.61
CA VAL A 594 -16.60 19.23 17.99
C VAL A 594 -16.74 17.71 18.11
N CYS A 595 -16.22 17.15 19.21
CA CYS A 595 -16.27 15.73 19.55
C CYS A 595 -16.74 15.56 21.00
N PRO A 596 -18.00 15.17 21.27
CA PRO A 596 -18.49 15.03 22.64
C PRO A 596 -18.06 13.75 23.35
N ALA A 597 -17.68 12.70 22.62
CA ALA A 597 -17.33 11.42 23.21
C ALA A 597 -16.42 10.60 22.29
N ALA A 598 -15.80 9.55 22.84
CA ALA A 598 -15.05 8.55 22.09
C ALA A 598 -15.44 7.13 22.49
N VAL A 599 -15.60 6.24 21.50
CA VAL A 599 -15.86 4.82 21.71
C VAL A 599 -14.64 4.17 22.35
N ILE A 600 -14.87 3.45 23.46
CA ILE A 600 -13.79 2.80 24.20
C ILE A 600 -13.14 1.71 23.34
N GLU A 601 -11.84 1.50 23.52
CA GLU A 601 -11.06 0.51 22.76
C GLU A 601 -11.74 -0.86 22.68
N ALA A 602 -12.26 -1.34 23.81
CA ALA A 602 -12.91 -2.65 23.90
C ALA A 602 -14.21 -2.80 23.09
N ASP A 603 -14.81 -1.69 22.66
CA ASP A 603 -16.03 -1.66 21.82
C ASP A 603 -15.77 -1.24 20.38
N ARG A 604 -14.56 -0.77 20.03
CA ARG A 604 -14.22 -0.31 18.67
C ARG A 604 -14.43 -1.41 17.62
N TRP A 605 -14.27 -2.67 17.99
CA TRP A 605 -14.52 -3.81 17.09
C TRP A 605 -15.96 -3.84 16.55
N LYS A 606 -16.93 -3.36 17.32
CA LYS A 606 -18.34 -3.31 16.91
C LYS A 606 -18.53 -2.39 15.71
N LEU A 607 -17.71 -1.34 15.58
CA LEU A 607 -17.74 -0.42 14.44
C LEU A 607 -17.49 -1.15 13.11
N GLY A 608 -16.63 -2.18 13.13
CA GLY A 608 -16.37 -3.03 11.96
C GLY A 608 -17.55 -3.89 11.54
N GLN A 609 -18.55 -4.06 12.39
CA GLN A 609 -19.72 -4.90 12.16
C GLN A 609 -21.01 -4.11 11.93
N LEU A 610 -21.01 -2.78 12.13
CA LEU A 610 -22.16 -1.92 11.90
C LEU A 610 -22.46 -1.77 10.40
N GLY A 611 -23.64 -2.24 9.98
CA GLY A 611 -24.21 -2.08 8.65
C GLY A 611 -25.19 -0.92 8.55
N ALA A 612 -25.47 -0.48 7.32
CA ALA A 612 -26.46 0.57 7.07
C ALA A 612 -27.84 0.16 7.60
N GLY A 613 -28.49 1.05 8.34
CA GLY A 613 -29.78 0.81 8.99
C GLY A 613 -29.70 0.23 10.41
N ASP A 614 -28.53 -0.23 10.87
CA ASP A 614 -28.36 -0.72 12.24
C ASP A 614 -28.66 0.36 13.29
N ARG A 615 -29.16 -0.09 14.45
CA ARG A 615 -29.50 0.80 15.57
C ARG A 615 -28.41 0.77 16.62
N VAL A 616 -27.95 1.96 16.99
CA VAL A 616 -26.85 2.17 17.94
C VAL A 616 -27.34 2.98 19.13
N ARG A 617 -27.02 2.50 20.33
CA ARG A 617 -27.22 3.25 21.58
C ARG A 617 -25.89 3.53 22.25
N LEU A 618 -25.67 4.78 22.63
CA LEU A 618 -24.47 5.22 23.33
C LEU A 618 -24.66 5.10 24.85
N VAL A 619 -23.64 4.59 25.55
CA VAL A 619 -23.63 4.47 27.01
C VAL A 619 -22.33 5.05 27.55
N ALA A 620 -22.44 6.14 28.31
CA ALA A 620 -21.28 6.73 28.97
C ALA A 620 -20.72 5.77 30.04
N VAL A 621 -19.39 5.63 30.07
CA VAL A 621 -18.64 4.90 31.09
C VAL A 621 -17.50 5.76 31.61
N THR A 622 -17.03 5.47 32.82
CA THR A 622 -15.85 6.11 33.39
C THR A 622 -14.56 5.60 32.75
N GLU A 623 -13.49 6.39 32.83
CA GLU A 623 -12.14 5.98 32.38
C GLU A 623 -11.69 4.66 33.03
N VAL A 624 -11.93 4.52 34.34
CA VAL A 624 -11.56 3.32 35.11
C VAL A 624 -12.29 2.08 34.60
N GLU A 625 -13.58 2.20 34.29
CA GLU A 625 -14.37 1.12 33.71
C GLU A 625 -13.87 0.76 32.31
N ALA A 626 -13.60 1.77 31.47
CA ALA A 626 -13.07 1.56 30.13
C ALA A 626 -11.76 0.75 30.14
N HIS A 627 -10.82 1.09 31.02
CA HIS A 627 -9.55 0.35 31.15
C HIS A 627 -9.75 -1.05 31.73
N ARG A 628 -10.65 -1.23 32.70
CA ARG A 628 -10.98 -2.55 33.24
C ARG A 628 -11.52 -3.47 32.15
N ILE A 629 -12.47 -2.98 31.35
CA ILE A 629 -13.08 -3.73 30.25
C ILE A 629 -12.03 -4.07 29.18
N ALA A 630 -11.13 -3.14 28.83
CA ALA A 630 -10.05 -3.40 27.89
C ALA A 630 -9.10 -4.50 28.38
N ARG A 631 -8.71 -4.49 29.66
CA ARG A 631 -7.88 -5.55 30.26
C ARG A 631 -8.58 -6.91 30.27
N GLU A 632 -9.86 -6.94 30.62
CA GLU A 632 -10.66 -8.17 30.58
C GLU A 632 -10.74 -8.72 29.15
N ARG A 633 -10.88 -7.85 28.14
CA ARG A 633 -10.88 -8.23 26.73
C ARG A 633 -9.56 -8.84 26.30
N ASP A 634 -8.44 -8.17 26.58
CA ASP A 634 -7.12 -8.68 26.23
C ASP A 634 -6.84 -10.03 26.92
N ALA A 635 -7.23 -10.19 28.19
CA ALA A 635 -7.10 -11.46 28.90
C ALA A 635 -7.96 -12.58 28.28
N ALA A 636 -9.17 -12.25 27.83
CA ALA A 636 -10.06 -13.20 27.16
C ALA A 636 -9.50 -13.65 25.80
N ILE A 637 -9.00 -12.70 24.99
CA ILE A 637 -8.30 -12.99 23.73
C ILE A 637 -7.10 -13.90 24.01
N ALA A 638 -6.25 -13.57 24.99
CA ALA A 638 -5.08 -14.39 25.33
C ALA A 638 -5.44 -15.83 25.72
N ALA A 639 -6.59 -16.01 26.39
CA ALA A 639 -7.17 -17.29 26.75
C ALA A 639 -7.90 -18.03 25.61
N GLY A 640 -8.08 -17.40 24.45
CA GLY A 640 -8.75 -17.99 23.28
C GLY A 640 -10.27 -18.07 23.38
N SER A 641 -10.92 -17.15 24.11
CA SER A 641 -12.38 -17.12 24.30
C SER A 641 -12.92 -15.69 24.27
N ALA A 642 -14.08 -15.45 23.66
CA ALA A 642 -14.83 -14.20 23.80
C ALA A 642 -16.10 -14.32 24.68
N THR A 643 -16.45 -15.52 25.18
CA THR A 643 -17.74 -15.81 25.87
C THR A 643 -17.85 -15.42 27.34
N ARG A 644 -16.83 -14.83 27.96
CA ARG A 644 -17.15 -13.88 29.01
C ARG A 644 -17.73 -12.68 28.29
N ALA A 645 -19.04 -12.72 27.97
CA ALA A 645 -19.78 -11.54 27.57
C ALA A 645 -19.33 -10.44 28.52
N PHE A 646 -18.59 -9.44 28.01
CA PHE A 646 -18.11 -8.35 28.83
C PHE A 646 -19.37 -7.68 29.33
N ALA A 647 -19.82 -8.07 30.53
CA ALA A 647 -21.15 -7.73 31.01
C ALA A 647 -21.28 -6.23 30.81
N VAL A 648 -22.23 -5.83 29.97
CA VAL A 648 -22.59 -4.42 29.87
C VAL A 648 -22.97 -4.09 31.30
N PRO A 649 -22.21 -3.24 32.02
CA PRO A 649 -22.58 -2.89 33.37
C PRO A 649 -24.04 -2.45 33.31
N ALA A 650 -24.87 -2.85 34.29
CA ALA A 650 -26.23 -2.34 34.37
C ALA A 650 -26.15 -0.82 34.18
N ILE A 651 -26.88 -0.28 33.21
CA ILE A 651 -26.73 1.11 32.72
C ILE A 651 -26.62 2.04 33.94
N VAL A 652 -25.41 2.48 34.29
CA VAL A 652 -25.22 3.44 35.38
C VAL A 652 -25.45 4.82 34.77
N ARG A 653 -26.72 5.13 34.49
CA ARG A 653 -27.13 6.50 34.18
C ARG A 653 -26.70 7.38 35.37
N GLY A 654 -25.89 8.41 35.12
CA GLY A 654 -25.65 9.48 36.10
C GLY A 654 -24.23 9.65 36.64
N ARG A 655 -23.21 8.97 36.09
CA ARG A 655 -21.79 9.24 36.40
C ARG A 655 -21.02 9.67 35.15
N VAL A 656 -21.48 10.73 34.50
CA VAL A 656 -20.69 11.40 33.46
C VAL A 656 -19.52 12.09 34.17
N GLU A 657 -18.31 11.62 33.91
CA GLU A 657 -17.10 12.30 34.40
C GLU A 657 -16.99 13.66 33.74
N ASP A 658 -16.50 14.65 34.50
CA ASP A 658 -16.11 15.92 33.91
C ASP A 658 -15.04 15.68 32.83
N PRO A 659 -15.23 16.13 31.58
CA PRO A 659 -14.20 16.02 30.56
C PRO A 659 -12.98 16.89 30.88
N ILE A 660 -13.08 17.92 31.73
CA ILE A 660 -11.95 18.75 32.15
C ILE A 660 -11.20 18.03 33.28
N VAL A 661 -10.01 17.51 32.95
CA VAL A 661 -9.16 16.76 33.90
C VAL A 661 -8.34 17.72 34.77
N ALA A 662 -7.92 18.85 34.21
CA ALA A 662 -7.22 19.90 34.93
C ALA A 662 -7.28 21.24 34.19
N GLU A 663 -7.11 22.32 34.96
CA GLU A 663 -6.81 23.66 34.45
C GLU A 663 -5.55 24.16 35.15
N VAL A 664 -4.56 24.58 34.35
CA VAL A 664 -3.28 25.10 34.83
C VAL A 664 -3.04 26.44 34.16
N ALA A 665 -3.26 27.53 34.90
CA ALA A 665 -3.28 28.89 34.36
C ALA A 665 -4.26 29.05 33.18
N ASP A 666 -3.77 29.29 31.98
CA ASP A 666 -4.56 29.41 30.75
C ASP A 666 -4.53 28.13 29.88
N ILE A 667 -4.08 27.01 30.45
CA ILE A 667 -4.05 25.70 29.80
C ILE A 667 -5.19 24.84 30.35
N ARG A 668 -6.03 24.32 29.46
CA ARG A 668 -7.13 23.41 29.79
C ARG A 668 -6.80 22.01 29.28
N VAL A 669 -6.85 21.01 30.16
CA VAL A 669 -6.62 19.62 29.81
C VAL A 669 -7.94 18.88 29.81
N ARG A 670 -8.35 18.40 28.63
CA ARG A 670 -9.59 17.65 28.42
C ARG A 670 -9.30 16.18 28.16
N ARG A 671 -10.13 15.29 28.68
CA ARG A 671 -10.14 13.88 28.28
C ARG A 671 -10.66 13.79 26.84
N ALA A 672 -9.88 13.23 25.93
CA ALA A 672 -10.28 13.04 24.54
C ALA A 672 -10.73 11.59 24.26
N ALA A 673 -10.16 10.63 24.97
CA ALA A 673 -10.56 9.24 25.04
C ALA A 673 -10.01 8.63 26.35
N GLN A 674 -10.28 7.34 26.61
CA GLN A 674 -9.66 6.63 27.73
C GLN A 674 -8.12 6.57 27.66
N ASP A 675 -7.53 6.68 26.46
CA ASP A 675 -6.09 6.62 26.21
C ASP A 675 -5.52 7.92 25.61
N ALA A 676 -6.26 9.04 25.70
CA ALA A 676 -5.85 10.31 25.11
C ALA A 676 -6.32 11.56 25.89
N LEU A 677 -5.43 12.55 26.01
CA LEU A 677 -5.71 13.88 26.56
C LEU A 677 -5.54 14.94 25.47
N LEU A 678 -6.48 15.87 25.38
CA LEU A 678 -6.36 17.08 24.56
C LEU A 678 -5.96 18.24 25.48
N VAL A 679 -4.76 18.78 25.27
CA VAL A 679 -4.24 19.94 26.01
C VAL A 679 -4.42 21.18 25.15
N GLU A 680 -5.19 22.15 25.62
CA GLU A 680 -5.56 23.37 24.91
C GLU A 680 -4.93 24.61 25.56
N PHE A 681 -4.36 25.51 24.77
CA PHE A 681 -3.64 26.69 25.26
C PHE A 681 -4.39 27.99 24.97
N GLY A 682 -4.58 28.83 25.98
CA GLY A 682 -5.11 30.20 25.83
C GLY A 682 -6.58 30.26 25.38
N PRO A 683 -7.07 31.42 24.91
CA PRO A 683 -8.41 31.54 24.33
C PRO A 683 -8.52 30.87 22.94
N PRO A 684 -9.73 30.58 22.44
CA PRO A 684 -9.96 29.98 21.12
C PRO A 684 -9.80 31.03 20.01
N VAL A 685 -8.55 31.42 19.75
CA VAL A 685 -8.16 32.38 18.71
C VAL A 685 -7.00 31.84 17.89
N LEU A 686 -6.84 32.34 16.67
CA LEU A 686 -5.66 32.06 15.85
C LEU A 686 -4.47 32.92 16.29
N ASP A 687 -3.60 32.36 17.12
CA ASP A 687 -2.38 33.00 17.62
C ASP A 687 -1.16 32.08 17.44
N ILE A 688 -0.16 32.55 16.67
CA ILE A 688 1.08 31.82 16.39
C ILE A 688 1.90 31.60 17.68
N GLY A 689 1.83 32.52 18.64
CA GLY A 689 2.45 32.39 19.95
C GLY A 689 1.88 31.20 20.74
N LEU A 690 0.57 30.94 20.67
CA LEU A 690 -0.02 29.74 21.28
C LEU A 690 0.52 28.45 20.63
N ARG A 691 0.70 28.45 19.30
CA ARG A 691 1.29 27.30 18.60
C ARG A 691 2.74 27.03 19.00
N LEU A 692 3.53 28.08 19.24
CA LEU A 692 4.90 27.95 19.76
C LEU A 692 4.92 27.37 21.19
N ARG A 693 3.95 27.72 22.04
CA ARG A 693 3.79 27.10 23.36
C ARG A 693 3.46 25.61 23.25
N VAL A 694 2.57 25.23 22.33
CA VAL A 694 2.29 23.82 22.01
C VAL A 694 3.57 23.10 21.61
N HIS A 695 4.38 23.70 20.72
CA HIS A 695 5.65 23.12 20.29
C HIS A 695 6.64 22.95 21.45
N GLY A 696 6.74 23.95 22.34
CA GLY A 696 7.55 23.85 23.54
C GLY A 696 7.17 22.67 24.42
N LEU A 697 5.88 22.37 24.56
CA LEU A 697 5.41 21.17 25.27
C LEU A 697 5.78 19.88 24.54
N GLU A 698 5.53 19.79 23.23
CA GLU A 698 5.90 18.61 22.41
C GLU A 698 7.40 18.31 22.51
N THR A 699 8.23 19.33 22.37
CA THR A 699 9.69 19.23 22.46
C THR A 699 10.11 18.76 23.86
N ALA A 700 9.55 19.34 24.92
CA ALA A 700 9.86 18.92 26.29
C ALA A 700 9.48 17.46 26.55
N ILE A 701 8.30 17.02 26.08
CA ILE A 701 7.86 15.62 26.19
C ILE A 701 8.84 14.68 25.46
N ALA A 702 9.26 15.06 24.25
CA ALA A 702 10.17 14.25 23.42
C ALA A 702 11.60 14.19 24.00
N GLU A 703 12.14 15.31 24.46
CA GLU A 703 13.46 15.41 25.09
C GLU A 703 13.56 14.58 26.37
N GLU A 704 12.55 14.69 27.23
CA GLU A 704 12.55 14.05 28.56
C GLU A 704 12.00 12.62 28.55
N ARG A 705 11.42 12.18 27.40
CA ARG A 705 10.85 10.84 27.20
C ARG A 705 9.90 10.44 28.32
N ILE A 706 8.92 11.29 28.59
CA ILE A 706 8.01 11.13 29.73
C ILE A 706 7.37 9.73 29.70
N PRO A 707 7.62 8.87 30.72
CA PRO A 707 7.14 7.49 30.70
C PRO A 707 5.62 7.42 30.59
N GLY A 708 5.12 6.58 29.69
CA GLY A 708 3.69 6.40 29.46
C GLY A 708 3.12 7.28 28.35
N VAL A 709 3.81 8.30 27.86
CA VAL A 709 3.41 9.00 26.63
C VAL A 709 3.80 8.15 25.41
N LEU A 710 2.85 7.92 24.51
CA LEU A 710 3.02 7.10 23.30
C LEU A 710 3.26 7.96 22.06
N GLU A 711 2.47 9.02 21.89
CA GLU A 711 2.52 9.90 20.73
C GLU A 711 1.92 11.26 21.08
N THR A 712 2.46 12.33 20.51
CA THR A 712 1.89 13.68 20.55
C THR A 712 1.47 14.11 19.15
N THR A 713 0.35 14.82 19.03
CA THR A 713 -0.12 15.38 17.76
C THR A 713 -0.60 16.81 17.97
N ALA A 714 0.15 17.77 17.43
CA ALA A 714 -0.24 19.17 17.47
C ALA A 714 -1.38 19.51 16.52
N GLY A 715 -2.32 20.30 17.04
CA GLY A 715 -3.22 21.15 16.28
C GLY A 715 -2.77 22.62 16.32
N ILE A 716 -3.69 23.54 16.05
CA ILE A 716 -3.40 24.99 15.98
C ILE A 716 -2.97 25.56 17.35
N ARG A 717 -3.76 25.28 18.39
CA ARG A 717 -3.55 25.79 19.76
C ARG A 717 -3.66 24.68 20.81
N SER A 718 -3.49 23.44 20.37
CA SER A 718 -3.66 22.27 21.22
C SER A 718 -2.69 21.16 20.83
N VAL A 719 -2.47 20.22 21.74
CA VAL A 719 -1.81 18.94 21.44
C VAL A 719 -2.65 17.81 21.99
N LEU A 720 -2.87 16.78 21.18
CA LEU A 720 -3.39 15.50 21.63
C LEU A 720 -2.21 14.65 22.10
N ILE A 721 -2.28 14.18 23.35
CA ILE A 721 -1.29 13.31 23.96
C ILE A 721 -1.93 11.93 24.13
N ARG A 722 -1.47 10.96 23.36
CA ARG A 722 -1.81 9.55 23.55
C ARG A 722 -0.91 8.93 24.59
N PHE A 723 -1.46 8.11 25.47
CA PHE A 723 -0.72 7.51 26.57
C PHE A 723 -1.11 6.05 26.81
N ASP A 724 -0.22 5.30 27.45
CA ASP A 724 -0.48 3.92 27.87
C ASP A 724 -1.18 3.91 29.24
N PRO A 725 -2.48 3.54 29.29
CA PRO A 725 -3.22 3.50 30.55
C PRO A 725 -2.75 2.39 31.50
N LYS A 726 -1.92 1.44 31.04
CA LYS A 726 -1.29 0.43 31.90
C LYS A 726 -0.16 1.03 32.74
N LEU A 727 0.42 2.15 32.29
CA LEU A 727 1.52 2.82 32.96
C LEU A 727 1.08 4.02 33.79
N ARG A 728 0.09 4.80 33.32
CA ARG A 728 -0.41 5.99 34.02
C ARG A 728 -1.91 6.19 33.82
N SER A 729 -2.61 6.67 34.84
CA SER A 729 -3.94 7.25 34.67
C SER A 729 -3.85 8.66 34.09
N ALA A 730 -4.94 9.19 33.52
CA ALA A 730 -4.98 10.57 33.03
C ALA A 730 -4.56 11.59 34.12
N PRO A 731 -5.09 11.56 35.36
CA PRO A 731 -4.65 12.47 36.42
C PRO A 731 -3.16 12.34 36.76
N ASP A 732 -2.59 11.13 36.72
CA ASP A 732 -1.17 10.92 37.02
C ASP A 732 -0.27 11.46 35.91
N LEU A 733 -0.70 11.32 34.66
CA LEU A 733 -0.03 11.90 33.51
C LEU A 733 -0.09 13.43 33.57
N VAL A 734 -1.25 14.02 33.89
CA VAL A 734 -1.37 15.46 34.07
C VAL A 734 -0.41 15.99 35.13
N ARG A 735 -0.30 15.32 36.29
CA ARG A 735 0.66 15.70 37.34
C ARG A 735 2.11 15.62 36.86
N ALA A 736 2.44 14.61 36.04
CA ALA A 736 3.76 14.51 35.42
C ALA A 736 3.99 15.62 34.38
N LEU A 737 2.94 16.09 33.70
CA LEU A 737 3.01 17.13 32.67
C LEU A 737 2.99 18.56 33.23
N THR A 738 2.50 18.77 34.47
CA THR A 738 2.37 20.10 35.09
C THR A 738 3.66 20.94 35.03
N PRO A 739 4.86 20.41 35.36
CA PRO A 739 6.10 21.20 35.23
C PRO A 739 6.39 21.65 33.80
N HIS A 740 6.03 20.83 32.80
CA HIS A 740 6.23 21.12 31.38
C HIS A 740 5.19 22.12 30.86
N PHE A 741 3.99 22.17 31.43
CA PHE A 741 3.00 23.21 31.12
C PHE A 741 3.53 24.61 31.45
N GLU A 742 4.19 24.78 32.60
CA GLU A 742 4.81 26.07 32.94
C GLU A 742 6.00 26.39 32.04
N ARG A 743 6.87 25.42 31.72
CA ARG A 743 7.96 25.61 30.74
C ARG A 743 7.43 26.01 29.35
N ALA A 744 6.33 25.40 28.93
CA ALA A 744 5.68 25.71 27.65
C ALA A 744 5.11 27.13 27.60
N ARG A 745 4.76 27.75 28.74
CA ARG A 745 4.32 29.16 28.79
C ARG A 745 5.45 30.14 28.49
N THR A 746 6.68 29.76 28.79
CA THR A 746 7.90 30.54 28.50
C THR A 746 8.68 29.95 27.33
N ALA A 747 7.99 29.30 26.37
CA ALA A 747 8.63 28.67 25.22
C ALA A 747 9.53 29.66 24.46
N GLU A 748 10.60 29.13 23.85
CA GLU A 748 11.52 29.95 23.07
C GLU A 748 10.77 30.70 21.96
N PRO A 749 11.04 32.00 21.77
CA PRO A 749 10.34 32.79 20.75
C PRO A 749 10.81 32.44 19.33
N ARG A 750 11.76 31.52 19.16
CA ARG A 750 12.41 31.20 17.90
C ARG A 750 12.32 29.71 17.61
N VAL A 751 12.02 29.37 16.36
CA VAL A 751 11.94 27.99 15.89
C VAL A 751 12.54 27.87 14.50
N THR A 752 13.19 26.73 14.21
CA THR A 752 13.65 26.40 12.85
C THR A 752 12.46 26.41 11.90
N SER A 753 12.60 27.08 10.76
CA SER A 753 11.50 27.35 9.86
C SER A 753 12.05 27.55 8.45
N ARG A 754 11.91 26.51 7.62
CA ARG A 754 12.40 26.53 6.24
C ARG A 754 11.41 27.30 5.37
N ILE A 755 11.87 27.96 4.32
CA ILE A 755 10.99 28.48 3.27
C ILE A 755 10.93 27.45 2.15
N VAL A 756 9.76 26.91 1.86
CA VAL A 756 9.55 25.89 0.84
C VAL A 756 8.87 26.54 -0.36
N HIS A 757 9.58 26.63 -1.48
CA HIS A 757 9.09 27.27 -2.70
C HIS A 757 8.37 26.24 -3.57
N LEU A 758 7.06 26.36 -3.66
CA LEU A 758 6.22 25.43 -4.42
C LEU A 758 5.64 26.08 -5.68
N PRO A 759 5.60 25.37 -6.82
CA PRO A 759 4.87 25.85 -7.99
C PRO A 759 3.36 25.73 -7.72
N LEU A 760 2.56 26.68 -8.21
CA LEU A 760 1.10 26.64 -8.12
C LEU A 760 0.49 26.92 -9.49
N SER A 761 -0.24 25.93 -10.01
CA SER A 761 -1.16 26.10 -11.13
C SER A 761 -2.43 26.77 -10.63
N TRP A 762 -2.62 28.05 -10.96
CA TRP A 762 -3.78 28.84 -10.55
C TRP A 762 -5.05 28.38 -11.26
N ASP A 763 -6.14 28.15 -10.52
CA ASP A 763 -7.42 27.64 -11.07
C ASP A 763 -7.24 26.39 -11.94
N ASP A 764 -6.53 25.40 -11.38
CA ASP A 764 -6.14 24.17 -12.09
C ASP A 764 -7.34 23.36 -12.62
N PRO A 765 -7.25 22.75 -13.83
CA PRO A 765 -8.33 21.93 -14.40
C PRO A 765 -8.80 20.78 -13.50
N ALA A 766 -7.91 20.19 -12.69
CA ALA A 766 -8.30 19.12 -11.77
C ALA A 766 -9.21 19.62 -10.63
N CYS A 767 -9.00 20.85 -10.15
CA CYS A 767 -9.86 21.46 -9.14
C CYS A 767 -11.25 21.78 -9.72
N ARG A 768 -11.34 22.25 -10.97
CA ARG A 768 -12.64 22.48 -11.63
C ARG A 768 -13.42 21.19 -11.80
N THR A 769 -12.75 20.11 -12.21
CA THR A 769 -13.36 18.77 -12.27
C THR A 769 -13.96 18.36 -10.91
N ALA A 770 -13.26 18.64 -9.80
CA ALA A 770 -13.77 18.34 -8.46
C ALA A 770 -15.02 19.18 -8.11
N ILE A 771 -15.04 20.45 -8.50
CA ILE A 771 -16.20 21.33 -8.30
C ILE A 771 -17.39 20.84 -9.15
N ASP A 772 -17.17 20.49 -10.42
CA ASP A 772 -18.21 19.99 -11.31
C ASP A 772 -18.83 18.70 -10.78
N ARG A 773 -18.00 17.75 -10.32
CA ARG A 773 -18.47 16.53 -9.65
C ARG A 773 -19.33 16.83 -8.42
N TYR A 774 -18.92 17.81 -7.60
CA TYR A 774 -19.66 18.22 -6.42
C TYR A 774 -21.03 18.83 -6.76
N VAL A 775 -21.08 19.73 -7.74
CA VAL A 775 -22.32 20.36 -8.20
C VAL A 775 -23.29 19.33 -8.78
N GLN A 776 -22.78 18.35 -9.52
CA GLN A 776 -23.59 17.31 -10.16
C GLN A 776 -24.08 16.22 -9.20
N GLY A 777 -23.28 15.86 -8.20
CA GLY A 777 -23.52 14.69 -7.35
C GLY A 777 -23.90 14.99 -5.90
N VAL A 778 -23.63 16.19 -5.39
CA VAL A 778 -23.75 16.48 -3.95
C VAL A 778 -24.64 17.68 -3.68
N ARG A 779 -24.31 18.86 -4.20
CA ARG A 779 -25.06 20.09 -3.93
C ARG A 779 -24.92 21.11 -5.05
N ALA A 780 -25.96 21.20 -5.89
CA ALA A 780 -25.97 22.08 -7.05
C ALA A 780 -26.13 23.57 -6.70
N ASP A 781 -26.80 23.89 -5.58
CA ASP A 781 -27.16 25.25 -5.17
C ASP A 781 -26.15 25.89 -4.18
N ALA A 782 -24.98 25.28 -4.03
CA ALA A 782 -23.97 25.71 -3.06
C ALA A 782 -23.47 27.14 -3.36
N PRO A 783 -23.48 28.08 -2.39
CA PRO A 783 -23.12 29.48 -2.63
C PRO A 783 -21.68 29.75 -3.09
N TRP A 784 -20.79 28.77 -2.89
CA TRP A 784 -19.39 28.80 -3.31
C TRP A 784 -19.15 28.18 -4.69
N CYS A 785 -20.19 27.63 -5.32
CA CYS A 785 -20.15 27.05 -6.65
C CYS A 785 -20.86 27.97 -7.67
N PRO A 786 -20.51 27.91 -8.96
CA PRO A 786 -19.51 27.02 -9.57
C PRO A 786 -18.06 27.50 -9.43
N ASP A 787 -17.81 28.64 -8.78
CA ASP A 787 -16.49 29.28 -8.77
C ASP A 787 -16.03 29.65 -7.36
N ASN A 788 -15.12 28.84 -6.81
CA ASN A 788 -14.58 29.03 -5.47
C ASN A 788 -13.75 30.32 -5.34
N ILE A 789 -13.01 30.72 -6.36
CA ILE A 789 -12.17 31.94 -6.33
C ILE A 789 -13.07 33.18 -6.30
N GLU A 790 -14.16 33.16 -7.06
CA GLU A 790 -15.15 34.25 -7.04
C GLU A 790 -15.86 34.34 -5.69
N PHE A 791 -16.16 33.19 -5.09
CA PHE A 791 -16.67 33.15 -3.72
C PHE A 791 -15.66 33.75 -2.71
N ILE A 792 -14.40 33.34 -2.77
CA ILE A 792 -13.32 33.88 -1.91
C ILE A 792 -13.23 35.41 -2.05
N ARG A 793 -13.29 35.92 -3.28
CA ARG A 793 -13.30 37.37 -3.56
C ARG A 793 -14.46 38.05 -2.84
N ARG A 794 -15.69 37.55 -3.04
CA ARG A 794 -16.92 38.16 -2.56
C ARG A 794 -17.00 38.16 -1.03
N ILE A 795 -16.74 37.02 -0.39
CA ILE A 795 -16.84 36.88 1.08
C ILE A 795 -15.74 37.67 1.82
N ASN A 796 -14.61 37.97 1.17
CA ASN A 796 -13.56 38.82 1.73
C ASN A 796 -13.66 40.29 1.29
N GLY A 797 -14.67 40.64 0.48
CA GLY A 797 -14.90 42.00 0.01
C GLY A 797 -13.82 42.54 -0.92
N LEU A 798 -13.13 41.69 -1.67
CA LEU A 798 -12.03 42.06 -2.57
C LEU A 798 -12.54 42.64 -3.90
N PRO A 799 -11.77 43.55 -4.55
CA PRO A 799 -12.25 44.28 -5.72
C PRO A 799 -12.45 43.38 -6.95
N ASP A 800 -11.58 42.40 -7.16
CA ASP A 800 -11.59 41.51 -8.32
C ASP A 800 -10.89 40.18 -8.01
N ARG A 801 -10.95 39.23 -8.95
CA ARG A 801 -10.26 37.92 -8.85
C ARG A 801 -8.74 38.06 -8.78
N ARG A 802 -8.17 39.10 -9.38
CA ARG A 802 -6.73 39.35 -9.38
C ARG A 802 -6.23 39.67 -7.98
N ALA A 803 -6.98 40.43 -7.18
CA ALA A 803 -6.64 40.69 -5.79
C ALA A 803 -6.57 39.41 -4.94
N VAL A 804 -7.40 38.40 -5.22
CA VAL A 804 -7.29 37.08 -4.58
C VAL A 804 -5.95 36.43 -4.95
N LYS A 805 -5.62 36.43 -6.25
CA LYS A 805 -4.38 35.88 -6.77
C LYS A 805 -3.15 36.57 -6.17
N ASP A 806 -3.12 37.89 -6.19
CA ASP A 806 -2.01 38.70 -5.65
C ASP A 806 -1.78 38.39 -4.15
N ILE A 807 -2.85 38.20 -3.37
CA ILE A 807 -2.74 37.77 -1.96
C ILE A 807 -2.19 36.34 -1.86
N VAL A 808 -2.67 35.40 -2.67
CA VAL A 808 -2.24 33.99 -2.60
C VAL A 808 -0.76 33.83 -2.94
N PHE A 809 -0.28 34.50 -3.98
CA PHE A 809 1.13 34.44 -4.38
C PHE A 809 2.03 35.36 -3.54
N GLY A 810 1.48 36.42 -2.92
CA GLY A 810 2.21 37.33 -2.04
C GLY A 810 2.33 36.87 -0.59
N ALA A 811 1.62 35.80 -0.21
CA ALA A 811 1.59 35.30 1.16
C ALA A 811 2.75 34.36 1.49
N GLU A 812 3.14 34.40 2.76
CA GLU A 812 4.01 33.40 3.39
C GLU A 812 3.16 32.60 4.37
N TYR A 813 2.93 31.32 4.07
CA TYR A 813 2.03 30.46 4.83
C TYR A 813 2.82 29.62 5.84
N LEU A 814 2.68 29.95 7.13
CA LEU A 814 3.29 29.19 8.21
C LEU A 814 2.51 27.90 8.45
N VAL A 815 3.15 26.75 8.28
CA VAL A 815 2.60 25.42 8.58
C VAL A 815 2.42 25.28 10.08
N MET A 816 1.18 25.16 10.54
CA MET A 816 0.82 25.05 11.95
C MET A 816 0.77 23.58 12.41
N GLY A 817 0.41 22.67 11.50
CA GLY A 817 0.33 21.23 11.77
C GLY A 817 0.25 20.44 10.47
N LEU A 818 0.26 19.12 10.59
CA LEU A 818 0.19 18.19 9.46
C LEU A 818 -0.95 17.19 9.67
N GLY A 819 -1.43 16.61 8.58
CA GLY A 819 -2.54 15.65 8.58
C GLY A 819 -3.92 16.27 8.46
N ASP A 820 -4.05 17.50 7.93
CA ASP A 820 -5.32 18.18 7.62
C ASP A 820 -5.51 18.29 6.08
N VAL A 821 -6.07 17.29 5.39
CA VAL A 821 -6.38 15.96 5.91
C VAL A 821 -5.53 14.89 5.25
N TYR A 822 -4.96 14.01 6.07
CA TYR A 822 -4.10 12.88 5.71
C TYR A 822 -2.72 13.19 5.12
N LEU A 823 -1.79 12.23 5.24
CA LEU A 823 -0.53 12.12 4.50
C LEU A 823 0.27 13.43 4.35
N GLY A 824 0.62 14.07 5.46
CA GLY A 824 1.46 15.26 5.46
C GLY A 824 0.78 16.51 4.90
N ALA A 825 -0.53 16.48 4.64
CA ALA A 825 -1.30 17.67 4.26
C ALA A 825 -1.16 18.74 5.36
N PRO A 826 -0.69 19.95 5.04
CA PRO A 826 -0.51 20.98 6.04
C PRO A 826 -1.84 21.63 6.40
N VAL A 827 -1.98 22.04 7.66
CA VAL A 827 -2.80 23.20 8.01
C VAL A 827 -1.86 24.38 8.17
N ALA A 828 -1.99 25.39 7.31
CA ALA A 828 -1.10 26.54 7.29
C ALA A 828 -1.90 27.85 7.38
N THR A 829 -1.29 28.94 7.85
CA THR A 829 -1.93 30.27 7.85
C THR A 829 -0.93 31.35 7.43
N PRO A 830 -1.37 32.39 6.70
CA PRO A 830 -0.52 33.54 6.41
C PRO A 830 0.04 34.19 7.69
N VAL A 831 1.35 34.45 7.68
CA VAL A 831 2.04 35.20 8.74
C VAL A 831 1.49 36.63 8.81
N ASP A 832 1.24 37.27 7.67
CA ASP A 832 0.58 38.58 7.60
C ASP A 832 -0.95 38.44 7.68
N PRO A 833 -1.62 39.01 8.70
CA PRO A 833 -3.08 38.95 8.82
C PRO A 833 -3.84 39.55 7.63
N ARG A 834 -3.23 40.48 6.88
CA ARG A 834 -3.82 41.07 5.65
C ARG A 834 -3.91 40.07 4.50
N HIS A 835 -3.24 38.92 4.60
CA HIS A 835 -3.33 37.84 3.62
C HIS A 835 -4.27 36.71 4.07
N ARG A 836 -4.87 36.80 5.26
CA ARG A 836 -5.82 35.79 5.77
C ARG A 836 -7.19 35.95 5.10
N LEU A 837 -7.33 35.29 3.95
CA LEU A 837 -8.61 35.09 3.27
C LEU A 837 -9.45 34.12 4.11
N VAL A 838 -10.57 34.61 4.66
CA VAL A 838 -11.48 33.81 5.49
C VAL A 838 -12.61 33.27 4.62
N THR A 839 -12.86 31.96 4.72
CA THR A 839 -13.89 31.26 3.93
C THR A 839 -14.66 30.29 4.82
N THR A 840 -15.77 29.74 4.30
CA THR A 840 -16.37 28.54 4.89
C THR A 840 -15.79 27.27 4.28
N LYS A 841 -15.76 26.20 5.07
CA LYS A 841 -15.64 24.83 4.56
C LYS A 841 -16.95 24.45 3.83
N TYR A 842 -16.87 23.56 2.85
CA TYR A 842 -18.00 23.02 2.10
C TYR A 842 -19.01 22.35 3.05
N ASN A 843 -20.30 22.50 2.75
CA ASN A 843 -21.39 21.86 3.49
C ASN A 843 -22.43 21.22 2.54
N PRO A 844 -22.49 19.87 2.45
CA PRO A 844 -21.53 18.91 3.01
C PRO A 844 -20.19 18.95 2.26
N ALA A 845 -19.14 18.34 2.83
CA ALA A 845 -17.82 18.25 2.20
C ALA A 845 -17.85 17.46 0.88
N ARG A 846 -16.88 17.70 -0.02
CA ARG A 846 -16.73 16.92 -1.25
C ARG A 846 -16.37 15.47 -0.94
N THR A 847 -16.88 14.55 -1.74
CA THR A 847 -16.51 13.14 -1.72
C THR A 847 -15.18 12.88 -2.45
N TRP A 848 -14.80 13.75 -3.40
CA TRP A 848 -13.58 13.64 -4.20
C TRP A 848 -12.85 14.99 -4.36
N THR A 849 -11.52 14.93 -4.25
CA THR A 849 -10.58 16.05 -4.41
C THR A 849 -9.30 15.47 -5.00
N ALA A 850 -8.80 16.09 -6.07
CA ALA A 850 -7.55 15.67 -6.70
C ALA A 850 -6.34 15.88 -5.77
N GLU A 851 -5.38 14.96 -5.84
CA GLU A 851 -4.13 15.02 -5.09
C GLU A 851 -3.39 16.36 -5.30
N ASN A 852 -2.98 16.97 -4.19
CA ASN A 852 -2.28 18.24 -4.05
C ASN A 852 -3.02 19.45 -4.61
N SER A 853 -4.34 19.36 -4.69
CA SER A 853 -5.17 20.55 -4.75
C SER A 853 -4.86 21.44 -3.54
N VAL A 854 -4.86 22.74 -3.75
CA VAL A 854 -4.63 23.76 -2.72
C VAL A 854 -5.95 24.44 -2.44
N GLY A 855 -6.34 24.49 -1.16
CA GLY A 855 -7.60 25.08 -0.75
C GLY A 855 -7.49 25.96 0.49
N ILE A 856 -8.49 26.82 0.67
CA ILE A 856 -8.66 27.71 1.82
C ILE A 856 -9.96 27.34 2.57
N GLY A 857 -9.90 27.23 3.89
CA GLY A 857 -11.03 26.86 4.75
C GLY A 857 -10.89 27.54 6.10
N GLY A 858 -11.87 28.35 6.50
CA GLY A 858 -11.63 29.32 7.58
C GLY A 858 -10.52 30.29 7.16
N ALA A 859 -9.59 30.59 8.06
CA ALA A 859 -8.37 31.37 7.81
C ALA A 859 -7.14 30.50 7.44
N TYR A 860 -7.36 29.24 7.07
CA TYR A 860 -6.32 28.24 6.86
C TYR A 860 -6.17 27.83 5.40
N LEU A 861 -4.95 27.49 5.02
CA LEU A 861 -4.59 26.86 3.76
C LEU A 861 -4.26 25.37 3.99
N CYS A 862 -4.70 24.54 3.05
CA CYS A 862 -4.41 23.13 2.97
C CYS A 862 -3.82 22.76 1.59
N ILE A 863 -2.92 21.78 1.57
CA ILE A 863 -2.51 21.05 0.36
C ILE A 863 -2.89 19.59 0.56
N TYR A 864 -3.85 19.07 -0.22
CA TYR A 864 -4.34 17.71 -0.06
C TYR A 864 -3.24 16.68 -0.37
N GLY A 865 -2.82 15.88 0.62
CA GLY A 865 -1.68 14.96 0.48
C GLY A 865 -1.97 13.72 -0.38
N MET A 866 -3.24 13.43 -0.63
CA MET A 866 -3.74 12.29 -1.41
C MET A 866 -5.06 12.68 -2.09
N GLU A 867 -5.49 11.87 -3.04
CA GLU A 867 -6.85 11.92 -3.57
C GLU A 867 -7.86 11.47 -2.51
N GLY A 868 -8.97 12.18 -2.34
CA GLY A 868 -9.96 11.83 -1.31
C GLY A 868 -10.97 12.93 -0.99
N PRO A 869 -11.70 12.82 0.13
CA PRO A 869 -12.69 13.82 0.52
C PRO A 869 -12.02 15.15 0.94
N GLY A 870 -12.73 16.26 0.80
CA GLY A 870 -12.18 17.58 1.11
C GLY A 870 -13.23 18.67 1.31
N GLY A 871 -12.97 19.58 2.25
CA GLY A 871 -13.89 20.66 2.61
C GLY A 871 -13.44 22.07 2.21
N TYR A 872 -12.21 22.29 1.74
CA TYR A 872 -11.68 23.64 1.55
C TYR A 872 -12.01 24.18 0.16
N GLN A 873 -12.13 25.50 0.02
CA GLN A 873 -12.37 26.22 -1.24
C GLN A 873 -11.11 26.25 -2.10
N PHE A 874 -11.16 25.80 -3.35
CA PHE A 874 -9.96 25.68 -4.17
C PHE A 874 -9.41 27.02 -4.67
N VAL A 875 -8.08 27.10 -4.76
CA VAL A 875 -7.35 28.19 -5.45
C VAL A 875 -6.47 27.69 -6.60
N GLY A 876 -6.02 26.43 -6.55
CA GLY A 876 -5.12 25.86 -7.55
C GLY A 876 -4.60 24.48 -7.15
N ARG A 877 -3.52 24.03 -7.79
CA ARG A 877 -2.87 22.73 -7.52
C ARG A 877 -1.35 22.86 -7.53
N THR A 878 -0.67 22.04 -6.74
CA THR A 878 0.79 22.09 -6.56
C THR A 878 1.44 20.70 -6.67
N LEU A 879 2.73 20.60 -6.33
CA LEU A 879 3.49 19.35 -6.26
C LEU A 879 3.05 18.45 -5.10
N GLN A 880 3.49 17.20 -5.17
CA GLN A 880 3.27 16.20 -4.14
C GLN A 880 3.91 16.64 -2.81
N VAL A 881 3.10 16.79 -1.76
CA VAL A 881 3.61 16.98 -0.38
C VAL A 881 3.89 15.65 0.32
N TRP A 882 3.50 14.53 -0.30
CA TRP A 882 3.72 13.18 0.16
C TRP A 882 4.45 12.35 -0.91
N ASN A 883 5.49 11.62 -0.52
CA ASN A 883 6.22 10.70 -1.37
C ASN A 883 6.27 9.30 -0.73
N ARG A 884 5.46 8.39 -1.29
CA ARG A 884 5.36 6.98 -0.85
C ARG A 884 6.71 6.26 -0.80
N HIS A 885 7.67 6.63 -1.65
CA HIS A 885 8.94 5.92 -1.81
C HIS A 885 10.16 6.70 -1.32
N ARG A 886 9.97 7.87 -0.67
CA ARG A 886 11.05 8.74 -0.15
C ARG A 886 12.16 8.99 -1.16
N ARG A 887 11.81 9.46 -2.35
CA ARG A 887 12.76 9.73 -3.44
C ARG A 887 12.99 11.23 -3.60
N GLY A 888 14.18 11.58 -4.09
CA GLY A 888 14.59 12.97 -4.30
C GLY A 888 15.11 13.63 -3.03
N ARG A 889 15.84 14.74 -3.18
CA ARG A 889 16.53 15.41 -2.07
C ARG A 889 15.59 16.16 -1.13
N ALA A 890 14.37 16.46 -1.59
CA ALA A 890 13.38 17.19 -0.81
C ALA A 890 12.71 16.35 0.30
N PHE A 891 12.82 15.01 0.23
CA PHE A 891 12.11 14.06 1.10
C PHE A 891 13.05 13.25 2.00
N ASP A 892 13.44 13.82 3.14
CA ASP A 892 14.10 13.05 4.21
C ASP A 892 13.13 12.01 4.83
N GLU A 893 11.84 12.36 4.85
CA GLU A 893 10.73 11.52 5.30
C GLU A 893 9.70 11.36 4.17
N HIS A 894 8.61 10.61 4.40
CA HIS A 894 7.54 10.51 3.39
C HIS A 894 6.80 11.82 3.15
N TRP A 895 6.87 12.79 4.07
CA TRP A 895 6.22 14.09 3.97
C TRP A 895 7.25 15.19 3.72
N LEU A 896 6.91 16.13 2.84
CA LEU A 896 7.79 17.25 2.48
C LEU A 896 7.84 18.33 3.57
N LEU A 897 6.66 18.73 4.04
CA LEU A 897 6.45 19.88 4.90
C LEU A 897 6.57 19.49 6.37
N ARG A 898 7.14 20.38 7.18
CA ARG A 898 7.30 20.23 8.64
C ARG A 898 6.51 21.33 9.35
N PRO A 899 6.08 21.10 10.61
CA PRO A 899 5.57 22.20 11.42
C PRO A 899 6.57 23.36 11.43
N PHE A 900 6.02 24.57 11.30
CA PHE A 900 6.74 25.84 11.15
C PHE A 900 7.48 26.06 9.83
N ASP A 901 7.43 25.17 8.84
CA ASP A 901 7.83 25.56 7.49
C ASP A 901 6.95 26.71 6.98
N ARG A 902 7.49 27.50 6.06
CA ARG A 902 6.83 28.65 5.45
C ARG A 902 6.71 28.41 3.96
N ILE A 903 5.49 28.19 3.49
CA ILE A 903 5.24 27.91 2.08
C ILE A 903 5.16 29.25 1.33
N ARG A 904 5.86 29.33 0.20
CA ARG A 904 5.70 30.40 -0.79
C ARG A 904 5.39 29.79 -2.15
N PHE A 905 4.39 30.35 -2.83
CA PHE A 905 4.02 29.89 -4.16
C PHE A 905 4.65 30.75 -5.25
N HIS A 906 5.04 30.12 -6.36
CA HIS A 906 5.31 30.79 -7.62
C HIS A 906 4.41 30.21 -8.71
N GLU A 907 3.97 31.06 -9.64
CA GLU A 907 3.00 30.66 -10.65
C GLU A 907 3.65 29.78 -11.73
N VAL A 908 2.94 28.72 -12.12
CA VAL A 908 3.23 27.89 -13.30
C VAL A 908 1.93 27.60 -14.05
N SER A 909 2.02 27.23 -15.32
CA SER A 909 0.88 26.71 -16.06
C SER A 909 0.53 25.28 -15.64
N ALA A 910 -0.70 24.84 -15.95
CA ALA A 910 -1.12 23.46 -15.69
C ALA A 910 -0.28 22.41 -16.45
N ALA A 911 0.24 22.77 -17.63
CA ALA A 911 1.10 21.90 -18.43
C ALA A 911 2.49 21.73 -17.79
N GLU A 912 3.12 22.85 -17.39
CA GLU A 912 4.40 22.81 -16.66
C GLU A 912 4.25 22.04 -15.35
N LEU A 913 3.16 22.27 -14.59
CA LEU A 913 2.91 21.51 -13.37
C LEU A 913 2.78 20.01 -13.64
N ALA A 914 2.13 19.60 -14.74
CA ALA A 914 1.99 18.18 -15.09
C ALA A 914 3.36 17.51 -15.30
N GLU A 915 4.27 18.15 -16.04
CA GLU A 915 5.64 17.66 -16.25
C GLU A 915 6.41 17.59 -14.93
N MET A 916 6.34 18.65 -14.11
CA MET A 916 7.00 18.70 -12.80
C MET A 916 6.48 17.61 -11.86
N ARG A 917 5.17 17.34 -11.86
CA ARG A 917 4.54 16.30 -11.04
C ARG A 917 4.94 14.88 -11.45
N GLU A 918 5.34 14.67 -12.69
CA GLU A 918 5.89 13.40 -13.15
C GLU A 918 7.36 13.23 -12.73
N ALA A 919 8.14 14.30 -12.81
CA ALA A 919 9.57 14.30 -12.47
C ALA A 919 9.83 14.24 -10.95
N PHE A 920 9.06 14.98 -10.15
CA PHE A 920 9.35 15.22 -8.73
C PHE A 920 9.35 13.95 -7.86
N PRO A 921 8.30 13.08 -7.87
CA PRO A 921 8.31 11.87 -7.04
C PRO A 921 9.36 10.84 -7.45
N ARG A 922 9.92 10.96 -8.66
CA ARG A 922 11.01 10.09 -9.17
C ARG A 922 12.41 10.61 -8.79
N GLY A 923 12.50 11.80 -8.20
CA GLY A 923 13.77 12.46 -7.87
C GLY A 923 14.45 13.11 -9.07
N ALA A 924 13.72 13.38 -10.16
CA ALA A 924 14.23 14.03 -11.36
C ALA A 924 14.01 15.56 -11.38
N LEU A 925 13.38 16.10 -10.33
CA LEU A 925 13.20 17.52 -10.10
C LEU A 925 13.54 17.81 -8.64
N ASP A 926 14.32 18.86 -8.41
CA ASP A 926 14.54 19.44 -7.08
C ASP A 926 13.72 20.74 -6.96
N ILE A 927 13.37 21.10 -5.72
CA ILE A 927 12.73 22.37 -5.39
C ILE A 927 13.60 23.19 -4.46
N ASP A 928 13.38 24.50 -4.43
CA ASP A 928 14.11 25.40 -3.54
C ASP A 928 13.55 25.32 -2.11
N ILE A 929 14.44 25.04 -1.16
CA ILE A 929 14.15 24.95 0.27
C ILE A 929 15.22 25.76 1.01
N GLU A 930 14.86 26.98 1.40
CA GLU A 930 15.77 27.88 2.11
C GLU A 930 15.76 27.56 3.61
N PRO A 931 16.91 27.29 4.26
CA PRO A 931 16.96 27.16 5.70
C PRO A 931 16.69 28.52 6.37
N GLY A 932 15.99 28.51 7.50
CA GLY A 932 15.62 29.75 8.19
C GLY A 932 15.12 29.55 9.61
N VAL A 933 14.75 30.67 10.23
CA VAL A 933 14.19 30.74 11.58
C VAL A 933 12.94 31.60 11.54
N PHE A 934 11.89 31.21 12.26
CA PHE A 934 10.76 32.07 12.56
C PHE A 934 10.98 32.68 13.94
N ASP A 935 10.76 33.98 14.07
CA ASP A 935 11.00 34.75 15.29
C ASP A 935 9.71 35.47 15.70
N LEU A 936 9.14 35.04 16.83
CA LEU A 936 7.88 35.53 17.36
C LEU A 936 7.95 36.99 17.78
N ASP A 937 9.07 37.44 18.34
CA ASP A 937 9.20 38.82 18.80
C ASP A 937 9.30 39.78 17.60
N ARG A 938 10.01 39.36 16.54
CA ARG A 938 9.99 40.07 15.26
C ARG A 938 8.59 40.09 14.65
N HIS A 939 7.84 38.99 14.74
CA HIS A 939 6.48 38.94 14.24
C HIS A 939 5.54 39.87 15.02
N ARG A 940 5.64 39.92 16.36
CA ARG A 940 4.89 40.86 17.21
C ARG A 940 5.18 42.31 16.86
N ALA A 941 6.46 42.68 16.71
CA ALA A 941 6.84 44.02 16.28
C ALA A 941 6.24 44.39 14.91
N PHE A 942 6.20 43.44 13.97
CA PHE A 942 5.54 43.63 12.67
C PHE A 942 4.02 43.87 12.81
N LEU A 943 3.34 43.10 13.67
CA LEU A 943 1.91 43.27 13.92
C LEU A 943 1.60 44.64 14.54
N GLU A 944 2.45 45.11 15.45
CA GLU A 944 2.33 46.45 16.05
C GLU A 944 2.56 47.55 15.01
N GLU A 945 3.63 47.45 14.20
CA GLU A 945 3.96 48.43 13.16
C GLU A 945 2.84 48.58 12.10
N ARG A 946 2.21 47.46 11.73
CA ARG A 946 1.17 47.42 10.68
C ARG A 946 -0.26 47.36 11.23
N GLY A 947 -0.45 47.54 12.55
CA GLY A 947 -1.73 47.31 13.22
C GLY A 947 -2.91 48.07 12.62
N SER A 948 -2.70 49.32 12.19
CA SER A 948 -3.76 50.13 11.55
C SER A 948 -4.19 49.57 10.19
N GLU A 949 -3.25 49.09 9.38
CA GLU A 949 -3.55 48.50 8.07
C GLU A 949 -4.24 47.14 8.22
N ILE A 950 -3.79 46.34 9.19
CA ILE A 950 -4.42 45.06 9.55
C ILE A 950 -5.87 45.29 9.99
N ALA A 951 -6.11 46.23 10.90
CA ALA A 951 -7.45 46.55 11.40
C ALA A 951 -8.41 47.01 10.28
N LEU A 952 -7.91 47.82 9.34
CA LEU A 952 -8.69 48.27 8.19
C LEU A 952 -9.08 47.08 7.28
N PHE A 953 -8.12 46.20 6.99
CA PHE A 953 -8.36 45.00 6.19
C PHE A 953 -9.39 44.08 6.86
N GLU A 954 -9.23 43.80 8.16
CA GLU A 954 -10.15 42.95 8.91
C GLU A 954 -11.56 43.53 8.99
N THR A 955 -11.68 44.86 9.15
CA THR A 955 -12.98 45.55 9.19
C THR A 955 -13.72 45.38 7.86
N ARG A 956 -13.03 45.61 6.73
CA ARG A 956 -13.60 45.40 5.39
C ARG A 956 -14.03 43.95 5.18
N ARG A 957 -13.17 42.99 5.55
CA ARG A 957 -13.44 41.56 5.43
C ARG A 957 -14.67 41.15 6.25
N ARG A 958 -14.72 41.54 7.53
CA ARG A 958 -15.85 41.23 8.43
C ARG A 958 -17.17 41.81 7.92
N ALA A 959 -17.16 43.02 7.37
CA ALA A 959 -18.35 43.63 6.78
C ALA A 959 -18.84 42.84 5.55
N ALA A 960 -17.94 42.43 4.65
CA ALA A 960 -18.30 41.61 3.49
C ALA A 960 -18.82 40.23 3.89
N PHE A 961 -18.18 39.61 4.89
CA PHE A 961 -18.58 38.33 5.44
C PHE A 961 -19.98 38.37 6.06
N ALA A 962 -20.28 39.41 6.85
CA ALA A 962 -21.61 39.61 7.42
C ALA A 962 -22.67 39.81 6.33
N ALA A 963 -22.37 40.59 5.29
CA ALA A 963 -23.27 40.79 4.17
C ALA A 963 -23.57 39.49 3.39
N GLU A 964 -22.55 38.67 3.14
CA GLU A 964 -22.71 37.35 2.48
C GLU A 964 -23.58 36.41 3.32
N LEU A 965 -23.37 36.37 4.65
CA LEU A 965 -24.15 35.54 5.55
C LEU A 965 -25.63 35.93 5.59
N GLU A 966 -25.94 37.23 5.62
CA GLU A 966 -27.32 37.72 5.60
C GLU A 966 -28.01 37.41 4.26
N ASP A 967 -27.29 37.50 3.14
CA ASP A 967 -27.81 37.08 1.83
C ASP A 967 -28.13 35.58 1.79
N TRP A 968 -27.29 34.73 2.39
CA TRP A 968 -27.54 33.29 2.45
C TRP A 968 -28.77 32.94 3.28
N LYS A 969 -28.97 33.65 4.41
CA LYS A 969 -30.19 33.53 5.23
C LYS A 969 -31.41 33.94 4.42
N ALA A 970 -31.34 35.07 3.70
CA ALA A 970 -32.44 35.56 2.89
C ALA A 970 -32.81 34.60 1.74
N ARG A 971 -31.83 33.92 1.15
CA ARG A 971 -32.03 32.92 0.08
C ARG A 971 -32.36 31.52 0.59
N GLY A 972 -32.30 31.26 1.90
CA GLY A 972 -32.54 29.94 2.48
C GLY A 972 -31.46 28.90 2.17
N VAL A 973 -30.26 29.32 1.77
CA VAL A 973 -29.16 28.42 1.36
C VAL A 973 -28.13 28.15 2.47
N LEU A 974 -28.37 28.69 3.68
CA LEU A 974 -27.47 28.53 4.82
C LEU A 974 -27.39 27.08 5.30
N THR A 975 -28.53 26.40 5.36
CA THR A 975 -28.65 25.00 5.76
C THR A 975 -28.90 24.14 4.52
N PHE A 976 -28.21 23.00 4.42
CA PHE A 976 -28.48 21.99 3.40
C PHE A 976 -29.22 20.83 4.03
N GLU A 977 -30.41 20.53 3.54
CA GLU A 977 -31.12 19.29 3.83
C GLU A 977 -31.05 18.44 2.57
N ALA A 978 -30.36 17.30 2.64
CA ALA A 978 -30.51 16.31 1.59
C ALA A 978 -31.96 15.83 1.62
N GLU A 979 -32.67 15.87 0.49
CA GLU A 979 -33.94 15.17 0.37
C GLU A 979 -33.66 13.68 0.57
N GLU A 980 -33.92 13.18 1.78
CA GLU A 980 -34.00 11.74 2.02
C GLU A 980 -35.23 11.24 1.28
N THR A 981 -35.06 10.82 0.03
CA THR A 981 -36.00 9.87 -0.57
C THR A 981 -35.79 8.56 0.18
N ASP A 982 -36.50 8.42 1.29
CA ASP A 982 -36.71 7.15 1.95
C ASP A 982 -37.24 6.21 0.87
N GLY A 983 -36.39 5.30 0.40
CA GLY A 983 -36.71 4.45 -0.75
C GLY A 983 -38.03 3.76 -0.46
N ALA A 984 -39.08 4.17 -1.18
CA ALA A 984 -40.41 3.60 -1.02
C ALA A 984 -40.27 2.07 -1.11
N ALA A 985 -40.93 1.36 -0.19
CA ALA A 985 -40.87 -0.10 -0.13
C ALA A 985 -41.38 -0.69 -1.45
N ALA A 986 -40.46 -1.00 -2.36
CA ALA A 986 -40.72 -1.88 -3.48
C ALA A 986 -40.66 -3.33 -2.97
N PRO A 987 -41.55 -4.21 -3.44
CA PRO A 987 -41.67 -5.57 -2.91
C PRO A 987 -40.36 -6.34 -3.10
N ALA A 988 -39.93 -7.05 -2.07
CA ALA A 988 -38.99 -8.15 -2.23
C ALA A 988 -39.64 -9.17 -3.19
N VAL A 989 -38.92 -9.55 -4.25
CA VAL A 989 -39.48 -10.41 -5.28
C VAL A 989 -39.29 -11.87 -4.89
N ASP A 990 -40.38 -12.50 -4.44
CA ASP A 990 -40.61 -13.95 -4.54
C ASP A 990 -41.42 -14.20 -5.82
N GLY A 991 -40.87 -14.90 -6.81
CA GLY A 991 -41.61 -15.29 -8.02
C GLY A 991 -40.80 -15.99 -9.10
N ASP A 992 -41.25 -17.18 -9.51
CA ASP A 992 -40.70 -18.05 -10.56
C ASP A 992 -40.60 -17.34 -11.93
N GLY A 993 -39.39 -17.30 -12.51
CA GLY A 993 -39.19 -17.26 -13.97
C GLY A 993 -38.42 -16.08 -14.58
N ALA A 994 -38.12 -14.99 -13.85
CA ALA A 994 -37.30 -13.87 -14.35
C ALA A 994 -36.03 -13.68 -13.49
N ALA A 995 -34.86 -13.57 -14.13
CA ALA A 995 -33.60 -13.34 -13.42
C ALA A 995 -33.45 -11.85 -13.12
N PHE A 996 -33.37 -11.46 -11.85
CA PHE A 996 -33.19 -10.05 -11.46
C PHE A 996 -31.72 -9.74 -11.17
N VAL A 997 -31.27 -8.56 -11.61
CA VAL A 997 -30.00 -7.97 -11.17
C VAL A 997 -30.31 -7.07 -9.98
N ALA A 998 -29.80 -7.42 -8.80
CA ALA A 998 -30.04 -6.69 -7.56
C ALA A 998 -28.80 -5.92 -7.10
N SER A 999 -29.02 -4.82 -6.36
CA SER A 999 -27.93 -4.08 -5.74
C SER A 999 -27.30 -4.93 -4.63
N PRO A 1000 -25.98 -5.18 -4.64
CA PRO A 1000 -25.33 -5.95 -3.59
C PRO A 1000 -25.22 -5.18 -2.26
N LEU A 1001 -25.50 -3.88 -2.28
CA LEU A 1001 -25.29 -2.96 -1.16
C LEU A 1001 -26.34 -1.83 -1.16
N ALA A 1002 -26.58 -1.25 0.02
CA ALA A 1002 -27.39 -0.03 0.12
C ALA A 1002 -26.56 1.18 -0.32
N GLY A 1003 -27.12 2.10 -1.10
CA GLY A 1003 -26.39 3.23 -1.67
C GLY A 1003 -27.27 4.13 -2.55
N SER A 1004 -26.65 4.93 -3.40
CA SER A 1004 -27.32 5.73 -4.43
C SER A 1004 -26.84 5.31 -5.82
N VAL A 1005 -27.73 5.22 -6.79
CA VAL A 1005 -27.38 4.86 -8.18
C VAL A 1005 -26.61 6.02 -8.82
N TRP A 1006 -25.30 5.88 -8.96
CA TRP A 1006 -24.42 6.89 -9.57
C TRP A 1006 -24.60 6.98 -11.09
N SER A 1007 -24.64 5.83 -11.75
CA SER A 1007 -24.84 5.75 -13.20
C SER A 1007 -25.55 4.47 -13.62
N VAL A 1008 -26.26 4.59 -14.74
CA VAL A 1008 -26.95 3.50 -15.42
C VAL A 1008 -26.31 3.35 -16.80
N HIS A 1009 -25.71 2.18 -17.07
CA HIS A 1009 -24.96 1.91 -18.29
C HIS A 1009 -25.74 1.06 -19.30
N VAL A 1010 -26.95 0.65 -18.95
CA VAL A 1010 -27.78 -0.25 -19.74
C VAL A 1010 -29.16 0.33 -20.03
N ARG A 1011 -29.81 -0.16 -21.09
CA ARG A 1011 -31.20 0.18 -21.45
C ARG A 1011 -32.02 -1.10 -21.63
N ALA A 1012 -33.34 -0.99 -21.45
CA ALA A 1012 -34.27 -2.06 -21.79
C ALA A 1012 -34.11 -2.49 -23.26
N GLY A 1013 -34.11 -3.80 -23.51
CA GLY A 1013 -33.84 -4.46 -24.80
C GLY A 1013 -32.36 -4.63 -25.15
N GLN A 1014 -31.41 -4.17 -24.34
CA GLN A 1014 -29.98 -4.30 -24.61
C GLN A 1014 -29.48 -5.70 -24.27
N ARG A 1015 -28.73 -6.32 -25.20
CA ARG A 1015 -28.02 -7.58 -24.96
C ARG A 1015 -26.72 -7.29 -24.21
N VAL A 1016 -26.43 -8.09 -23.19
CA VAL A 1016 -25.26 -7.97 -22.32
C VAL A 1016 -24.61 -9.34 -22.15
N GLU A 1017 -23.29 -9.36 -21.98
CA GLU A 1017 -22.52 -10.55 -21.65
C GLU A 1017 -22.31 -10.66 -20.13
N ALA A 1018 -21.99 -11.85 -19.63
CA ALA A 1018 -21.65 -12.03 -18.22
C ALA A 1018 -20.42 -11.18 -17.86
N GLY A 1019 -20.54 -10.35 -16.83
CA GLY A 1019 -19.50 -9.42 -16.40
C GLY A 1019 -19.62 -8.00 -16.93
N ASP A 1020 -20.51 -7.72 -17.89
CA ASP A 1020 -20.75 -6.34 -18.35
C ASP A 1020 -21.29 -5.48 -17.21
N VAL A 1021 -20.72 -4.28 -17.02
CA VAL A 1021 -21.16 -3.33 -15.99
C VAL A 1021 -22.50 -2.71 -16.38
N LEU A 1022 -23.53 -2.93 -15.56
CA LEU A 1022 -24.90 -2.46 -15.81
C LEU A 1022 -25.21 -1.18 -15.04
N PHE A 1023 -24.77 -1.11 -13.79
CA PHE A 1023 -25.00 0.02 -12.89
C PHE A 1023 -23.74 0.33 -12.11
N VAL A 1024 -23.59 1.58 -11.67
CA VAL A 1024 -22.64 1.95 -10.61
C VAL A 1024 -23.44 2.48 -9.44
N VAL A 1025 -23.23 1.91 -8.26
CA VAL A 1025 -23.85 2.33 -7.01
C VAL A 1025 -22.80 3.00 -6.14
N GLU A 1026 -23.02 4.26 -5.76
CA GLU A 1026 -22.22 4.93 -4.74
C GLU A 1026 -22.68 4.49 -3.35
N SER A 1027 -21.76 3.91 -2.59
CA SER A 1027 -22.00 3.50 -1.21
C SER A 1027 -20.69 3.46 -0.46
N MET A 1028 -20.69 3.53 0.87
CA MET A 1028 -19.45 3.49 1.65
C MET A 1028 -18.37 4.49 1.16
N LYS A 1029 -18.80 5.58 0.51
CA LYS A 1029 -17.94 6.61 -0.13
C LYS A 1029 -17.07 6.07 -1.27
N ALA A 1030 -17.52 5.01 -1.94
CA ALA A 1030 -16.88 4.39 -3.10
C ALA A 1030 -17.92 4.04 -4.17
N GLU A 1031 -17.45 3.90 -5.40
CA GLU A 1031 -18.25 3.45 -6.54
C GLU A 1031 -18.18 1.92 -6.63
N PHE A 1032 -19.33 1.26 -6.66
CA PHE A 1032 -19.46 -0.19 -6.81
C PHE A 1032 -20.15 -0.54 -8.11
N GLU A 1033 -19.43 -1.23 -8.99
CA GLU A 1033 -19.97 -1.75 -10.23
C GLU A 1033 -20.90 -2.94 -9.94
N VAL A 1034 -22.11 -2.89 -10.50
CA VAL A 1034 -23.05 -4.02 -10.51
C VAL A 1034 -23.06 -4.59 -11.93
N ALA A 1035 -22.41 -5.74 -12.08
CA ALA A 1035 -22.25 -6.42 -13.36
C ALA A 1035 -23.37 -7.43 -13.65
N ALA A 1036 -23.55 -7.77 -14.93
CA ALA A 1036 -24.46 -8.80 -15.38
C ALA A 1036 -23.99 -10.18 -14.87
N PRO A 1037 -24.84 -10.95 -14.15
CA PRO A 1037 -24.44 -12.26 -13.61
C PRO A 1037 -24.32 -13.35 -14.70
N ALA A 1038 -24.97 -13.15 -15.85
CA ALA A 1038 -24.96 -14.05 -16.99
C ALA A 1038 -25.23 -13.26 -18.28
N ALA A 1039 -24.91 -13.85 -19.43
CA ALA A 1039 -25.28 -13.28 -20.73
C ALA A 1039 -26.80 -13.35 -20.93
N GLY A 1040 -27.41 -12.29 -21.45
CA GLY A 1040 -28.87 -12.19 -21.61
C GLY A 1040 -29.35 -10.87 -22.22
N VAL A 1041 -30.66 -10.63 -22.20
CA VAL A 1041 -31.25 -9.34 -22.62
C VAL A 1041 -31.86 -8.65 -21.41
N VAL A 1042 -31.53 -7.38 -21.20
CA VAL A 1042 -32.15 -6.58 -20.12
C VAL A 1042 -33.60 -6.29 -20.51
N GLY A 1043 -34.56 -6.86 -19.80
CA GLY A 1043 -35.99 -6.65 -20.05
C GLY A 1043 -36.44 -5.25 -19.63
N GLU A 1044 -36.17 -4.88 -18.38
CA GLU A 1044 -36.55 -3.59 -17.80
C GLU A 1044 -35.49 -3.06 -16.83
N VAL A 1045 -35.27 -1.75 -16.83
CA VAL A 1045 -34.44 -1.05 -15.84
C VAL A 1045 -35.36 -0.40 -14.80
N LEU A 1046 -35.21 -0.80 -13.53
CA LEU A 1046 -36.14 -0.49 -12.43
C LEU A 1046 -35.73 0.72 -11.58
N VAL A 1047 -34.57 1.31 -11.88
CA VAL A 1047 -33.99 2.44 -11.12
C VAL A 1047 -33.53 3.57 -12.02
N SER A 1048 -33.42 4.76 -11.44
CA SER A 1048 -32.91 5.97 -12.10
C SER A 1048 -31.65 6.50 -11.43
N LYS A 1049 -30.86 7.30 -12.17
CA LYS A 1049 -29.67 7.97 -11.62
C LYS A 1049 -30.06 8.87 -10.45
N GLY A 1050 -29.30 8.80 -9.35
CA GLY A 1050 -29.52 9.51 -8.09
C GLY A 1050 -30.49 8.83 -7.13
N GLN A 1051 -31.15 7.74 -7.54
CA GLN A 1051 -32.11 7.03 -6.70
C GLN A 1051 -31.40 6.23 -5.60
N ALA A 1052 -31.86 6.40 -4.36
CA ALA A 1052 -31.43 5.58 -3.23
C ALA A 1052 -31.93 4.12 -3.38
N VAL A 1053 -31.04 3.17 -3.10
CA VAL A 1053 -31.31 1.72 -3.20
C VAL A 1053 -30.88 0.99 -1.93
N ARG A 1054 -31.59 -0.08 -1.59
CA ARG A 1054 -31.24 -1.01 -0.49
C ARG A 1054 -30.44 -2.20 -1.01
N ALA A 1055 -29.66 -2.84 -0.15
CA ALA A 1055 -29.06 -4.13 -0.47
C ALA A 1055 -30.17 -5.15 -0.80
N GLY A 1056 -29.99 -5.91 -1.88
CA GLY A 1056 -30.98 -6.86 -2.40
C GLY A 1056 -32.10 -6.24 -3.24
N GLN A 1057 -32.16 -4.90 -3.40
CA GLN A 1057 -33.16 -4.26 -4.23
C GLN A 1057 -32.89 -4.53 -5.71
N ALA A 1058 -33.91 -4.97 -6.46
CA ALA A 1058 -33.81 -5.17 -7.90
C ALA A 1058 -33.53 -3.85 -8.63
N LEU A 1059 -32.48 -3.84 -9.45
CA LEU A 1059 -32.06 -2.73 -10.31
C LEU A 1059 -32.54 -2.93 -11.76
N ALA A 1060 -32.58 -4.17 -12.23
CA ALA A 1060 -33.11 -4.54 -13.53
C ALA A 1060 -33.72 -5.95 -13.52
N ALA A 1061 -34.67 -6.18 -14.42
CA ALA A 1061 -35.15 -7.51 -14.77
C ALA A 1061 -34.43 -7.98 -16.05
N ALA A 1062 -33.86 -9.18 -16.03
CA ALA A 1062 -33.28 -9.85 -17.20
C ALA A 1062 -34.25 -10.92 -17.73
N ALA A 1063 -34.32 -11.01 -19.05
CA ALA A 1063 -35.14 -11.95 -19.81
C ALA A 1063 -34.27 -12.99 -20.54
#